data_AF-A0A2V8H4V2-F1
#
_entry.id   AF-A0A2V8H4V2-F1
#
_cell.length_a   1.000
_cell.length_b   1.000
_cell.length_c   1.000
_cell.angle_alpha   90.00
_cell.angle_beta   90.00
_cell.angle_gamma   90.00
#
_symmetry.space_group_name_H-M   'P 1'
#
loop_
_entity.id
_entity.type
_entity.pdbx_description
1 polymer ?
#
loop_
_entity_poly.entity_id
_entity_poly.type
_entity_poly.pdbx_seq_one_letter_code
_entity_poly.pdbx_strand_id
1 'polypeptide(L)'
;MAKLHCPDFRDDRKFEAALAGLTRILRATIPALAPLHGVEALPAHFLPRPEAIAALARTVLEDTVAPTVITSAKQTAALQGMGGVGKSVLAAAFAHACATRRACGDGIVWLRAGQQPALPLLGAALARALGEEKTAAAIEATGQLTGLQSAIAGKNCLVVLDDVWSAAHVAPFRNALGTRGRLLVTSRDAALMTTLEAREHRVDVLSDADALTMIAEWSAQDARSLPPDAHDAMRECGGLPLALAMVGAMARGKPERWPGIVERLRRADLDRIQAEFPNYPYPNLLSAIEVSVDALDGDVRTRYLELAVFPPALPVPVAVLRRLWAPAGMAALDADDAIVLIVDRSLARRDERGRIVLHDLQADFVRRRTPSARALHDRLLASYAKECSDGWATGPDDGYFLDQLAYHLVQAERREELVSLVTSFDWIERRLTTGSLAALYRDYDACGDAPDATRVRAALRRAAQALQSNPSELAGQLLARIDPVADPALLPLLDRARARTKPPWLRPVRASLASNRSLLTLSGHEGTPRTVAIAPSGRWAISAGNSAPDGTVRVWDLDAGNEAACFAGQAEPGARTPIALTPDGRFALSALRSAINVWNVARAERVATLSGHDATVTAIAVDLEGTRVVSGDESGAVITWDAAAWQEIDRPVRGATAVRALATSPDGTHAAAAFDKTIEIWNLQTAASVASVTLDEAFPQRWQYPVLSLSADGRRVYFGSPLYE
;
A
#
# COMPACT_ATOMS: atom_id res chain seq x y z
N MET A 1 -4.05 44.63 18.24
CA MET A 1 -3.07 45.70 17.94
C MET A 1 -2.10 45.82 19.11
N ALA A 2 -0.97 45.12 19.06
CA ALA A 2 0.09 45.27 20.06
C ALA A 2 0.89 46.54 19.73
N LYS A 3 0.91 47.50 20.66
CA LYS A 3 1.64 48.77 20.53
C LYS A 3 3.14 48.46 20.46
N LEU A 4 3.78 48.81 19.33
CA LEU A 4 5.24 48.86 19.24
C LEU A 4 5.76 49.91 20.22
N HIS A 5 6.44 49.48 21.27
CA HIS A 5 7.23 50.35 22.12
C HIS A 5 8.45 50.81 21.31
N CYS A 6 8.50 52.10 20.96
CA CYS A 6 9.65 52.70 20.29
C CYS A 6 10.70 53.09 21.36
N PRO A 7 11.91 52.51 21.37
CA PRO A 7 12.98 52.96 22.26
C PRO A 7 13.64 54.22 21.69
N ASP A 8 14.11 55.07 22.60
CA ASP A 8 14.71 56.40 22.41
C ASP A 8 15.58 56.56 21.13
N PHE A 9 15.20 57.54 20.28
CA PHE A 9 15.75 57.83 18.94
C PHE A 9 17.06 58.64 18.96
N ARG A 10 17.90 58.50 19.98
CA ARG A 10 19.13 59.32 20.12
C ARG A 10 20.40 58.65 19.58
N ASP A 11 20.28 57.44 19.04
CA ASP A 11 21.41 56.66 18.52
C ASP A 11 21.08 56.18 17.09
N ASP A 12 21.51 56.96 16.09
CA ASP A 12 21.16 56.79 14.67
C ASP A 12 21.48 55.38 14.12
N ARG A 13 22.41 54.65 14.77
CA ARG A 13 22.76 53.27 14.39
C ARG A 13 21.60 52.29 14.60
N LYS A 14 20.71 52.52 15.57
CA LYS A 14 19.55 51.63 15.82
C LYS A 14 18.44 51.85 14.80
N PHE A 15 18.27 53.10 14.34
CA PHE A 15 17.31 53.42 13.29
C PHE A 15 17.78 52.89 11.93
N GLU A 16 19.05 53.07 11.57
CA GLU A 16 19.58 52.53 10.30
C GLU A 16 19.53 50.99 10.26
N ALA A 17 19.85 50.31 11.37
CA ALA A 17 19.74 48.85 11.44
C ALA A 17 18.29 48.36 11.34
N ALA A 18 17.34 49.05 12.00
CA ALA A 18 15.92 48.74 11.92
C ALA A 18 15.36 49.03 10.52
N LEU A 19 15.75 50.14 9.91
CA LEU A 19 15.35 50.55 8.55
C LEU A 19 15.97 49.62 7.50
N ALA A 20 17.23 49.20 7.65
CA ALA A 20 17.85 48.19 6.80
C ALA A 20 17.16 46.82 6.95
N GLY A 21 16.75 46.46 8.18
CA GLY A 21 15.94 45.27 8.46
C GLY A 21 14.58 45.32 7.77
N LEU A 22 13.85 46.43 7.89
CA LEU A 22 12.55 46.65 7.26
C LEU A 22 12.66 46.72 5.73
N THR A 23 13.67 47.39 5.21
CA THR A 23 13.92 47.51 3.77
C THR A 23 14.31 46.15 3.18
N ARG A 24 15.07 45.32 3.91
CA ARG A 24 15.37 43.94 3.53
C ARG A 24 14.11 43.07 3.52
N ILE A 25 13.22 43.22 4.51
CA ILE A 25 11.94 42.49 4.56
C ILE A 25 11.00 42.94 3.44
N LEU A 26 10.93 44.25 3.15
CA LEU A 26 10.09 44.83 2.11
C LEU A 26 10.62 44.57 0.69
N ARG A 27 11.95 44.40 0.52
CA ARG A 27 12.59 44.02 -0.75
C ARG A 27 12.67 42.51 -0.97
N ALA A 28 12.42 41.69 0.05
CA ALA A 28 12.37 40.25 -0.11
C ALA A 28 11.16 39.87 -0.96
N THR A 29 11.40 39.26 -2.12
CA THR A 29 10.34 38.71 -2.97
C THR A 29 9.56 37.67 -2.17
N ILE A 30 8.28 37.95 -1.91
CA ILE A 30 7.38 36.98 -1.26
C ILE A 30 7.31 35.76 -2.17
N PRO A 31 7.75 34.56 -1.73
CA PRO A 31 7.66 33.37 -2.54
C PRO A 31 6.22 33.13 -2.97
N ALA A 32 6.03 32.76 -4.23
CA ALA A 32 4.72 32.34 -4.73
C ALA A 32 4.21 31.16 -3.90
N LEU A 33 2.89 31.10 -3.70
CA LEU A 33 2.29 29.99 -2.98
C LEU A 33 2.43 28.72 -3.81
N ALA A 34 3.07 27.70 -3.25
CA ALA A 34 3.23 26.42 -3.92
C ALA A 34 1.87 25.79 -4.30
N PRO A 35 1.82 25.01 -5.39
CA PRO A 35 0.59 24.35 -5.83
C PRO A 35 0.15 23.27 -4.83
N LEU A 36 -1.16 23.04 -4.77
CA LEU A 36 -1.78 21.98 -3.97
C LEU A 36 -2.26 20.89 -4.93
N HIS A 37 -1.89 19.64 -4.68
CA HIS A 37 -2.26 18.50 -5.52
C HIS A 37 -3.05 17.49 -4.69
N GLY A 38 -4.35 17.36 -4.98
CA GLY A 38 -5.26 16.41 -4.32
C GLY A 38 -5.55 16.70 -2.85
N VAL A 39 -5.17 17.88 -2.35
CA VAL A 39 -5.35 18.29 -0.95
C VAL A 39 -6.82 18.57 -0.70
N GLU A 40 -7.41 17.80 0.23
CA GLU A 40 -8.83 17.87 0.54
C GLU A 40 -9.31 19.31 0.83
N ALA A 41 -10.51 19.62 0.35
CA ALA A 41 -11.20 20.86 0.69
C ALA A 41 -11.55 20.89 2.19
N LEU A 42 -11.47 22.08 2.78
CA LEU A 42 -11.87 22.27 4.16
C LEU A 42 -13.40 22.12 4.31
N PRO A 43 -13.90 21.58 5.44
CA PRO A 43 -15.34 21.50 5.71
C PRO A 43 -16.01 22.88 5.66
N ALA A 44 -17.31 22.92 5.31
CA ALA A 44 -18.06 24.16 5.14
C ALA A 44 -18.04 25.09 6.37
N HIS A 45 -18.03 24.51 7.58
CA HIS A 45 -17.95 25.23 8.86
C HIS A 45 -16.62 24.90 9.57
N PHE A 46 -15.52 25.04 8.84
CA PHE A 46 -14.20 24.77 9.38
C PHE A 46 -13.87 25.74 10.52
N LEU A 47 -13.61 25.21 11.71
CA LEU A 47 -13.09 25.97 12.85
C LEU A 47 -11.55 26.06 12.74
N PRO A 48 -10.98 27.27 12.55
CA PRO A 48 -9.53 27.43 12.51
C PRO A 48 -8.91 27.09 13.86
N ARG A 49 -7.91 26.19 13.85
CA ARG A 49 -7.12 25.84 15.04
C ARG A 49 -5.69 26.39 14.90
N PRO A 50 -5.47 27.73 14.99
CA PRO A 50 -4.19 28.35 14.68
C PRO A 50 -3.05 27.83 15.57
N GLU A 51 -3.31 27.55 16.84
CA GLU A 51 -2.31 27.01 17.76
C GLU A 51 -1.90 25.58 17.38
N ALA A 52 -2.86 24.72 17.01
CA ALA A 52 -2.58 23.35 16.55
C ALA A 52 -1.82 23.37 15.21
N ILE A 53 -2.21 24.24 14.27
CA ILE A 53 -1.51 24.43 12.99
C ILE A 53 -0.09 24.95 13.24
N ALA A 54 0.10 25.89 14.17
CA ALA A 54 1.42 26.40 14.53
C ALA A 54 2.29 25.35 15.24
N ALA A 55 1.69 24.51 16.09
CA ALA A 55 2.38 23.40 16.73
C ALA A 55 2.82 22.35 15.71
N LEU A 56 1.94 21.98 14.78
CA LEU A 56 2.28 21.10 13.67
C LEU A 56 3.35 21.72 12.76
N ALA A 57 3.27 23.02 12.49
CA ALA A 57 4.29 23.73 11.72
C ALA A 57 5.66 23.68 12.39
N ARG A 58 5.74 23.77 13.73
CA ARG A 58 6.99 23.53 14.44
C ARG A 58 7.48 22.10 14.19
N THR A 59 6.64 21.10 14.40
CA THR A 59 7.05 19.69 14.22
C THR A 59 7.48 19.34 12.79
N VAL A 60 6.79 19.85 11.76
CA VAL A 60 7.04 19.50 10.34
C VAL A 60 8.06 20.43 9.67
N LEU A 61 8.12 21.71 10.05
CA LEU A 61 8.89 22.76 9.37
C LEU A 61 10.00 23.37 10.24
N GLU A 62 10.35 22.73 11.37
CA GLU A 62 11.36 23.23 12.33
C GLU A 62 12.68 23.68 11.66
N ASP A 63 13.23 22.86 10.76
CA ASP A 63 14.52 23.14 10.11
C ASP A 63 14.46 24.22 9.01
N THR A 64 13.29 24.49 8.45
CA THR A 64 13.10 25.53 7.43
C THR A 64 13.10 26.93 8.04
N VAL A 65 12.86 27.05 9.35
CA VAL A 65 12.73 28.32 10.07
C VAL A 65 14.00 28.65 10.88
N ALA A 66 14.77 27.65 11.34
CA ALA A 66 16.07 27.86 12.02
C ALA A 66 17.04 26.66 11.81
N PRO A 67 17.97 26.70 10.85
CA PRO A 67 18.89 25.59 10.59
C PRO A 67 20.05 25.59 11.60
N THR A 68 19.88 24.98 12.76
CA THR A 68 20.94 24.97 13.80
C THR A 68 21.73 23.68 13.92
N VAL A 69 21.32 22.55 13.34
CA VAL A 69 22.14 21.31 13.34
C VAL A 69 21.87 20.50 12.07
N ILE A 70 22.94 20.10 11.36
CA ILE A 70 22.87 19.12 10.26
C ILE A 70 22.53 17.76 10.88
N THR A 71 21.25 17.41 10.93
CA THR A 71 20.84 16.02 11.20
C THR A 71 20.38 15.39 9.88
N SER A 72 20.95 14.23 9.55
CA SER A 72 20.66 13.46 8.33
C SER A 72 19.35 12.66 8.41
N ALA A 73 18.48 12.94 9.39
CA ALA A 73 17.27 12.17 9.64
C ALA A 73 16.15 12.62 8.69
N LYS A 74 15.64 11.69 7.86
CA LYS A 74 14.45 11.90 7.03
C LYS A 74 13.26 12.21 7.96
N GLN A 75 12.77 13.45 7.94
CA GLN A 75 11.76 13.94 8.88
C GLN A 75 10.36 13.47 8.47
N THR A 76 9.90 12.41 9.14
CA THR A 76 8.51 11.97 9.12
C THR A 76 7.81 12.55 10.35
N ALA A 77 6.77 13.33 10.15
CA ALA A 77 5.86 13.75 11.21
C ALA A 77 4.55 12.99 11.05
N ALA A 78 3.89 12.71 12.17
CA ALA A 78 2.71 11.88 12.11
C ALA A 78 1.62 12.39 13.07
N LEU A 79 0.41 12.55 12.53
CA LEU A 79 -0.78 12.99 13.23
C LEU A 79 -1.54 11.78 13.75
N GLN A 80 -1.63 11.69 15.07
CA GLN A 80 -2.34 10.63 15.78
C GLN A 80 -3.55 11.19 16.50
N GLY A 81 -4.60 10.38 16.68
CA GLY A 81 -5.77 10.79 17.41
C GLY A 81 -6.99 9.96 17.07
N MET A 82 -8.07 10.18 17.81
CA MET A 82 -9.30 9.38 17.71
C MET A 82 -9.96 9.45 16.33
N GLY A 83 -10.76 8.44 15.96
CA GLY A 83 -11.60 8.51 14.76
C GLY A 83 -12.56 9.70 14.88
N GLY A 84 -12.70 10.52 13.83
CA GLY A 84 -13.54 11.72 13.88
C GLY A 84 -12.97 12.91 14.67
N VAL A 85 -11.76 12.84 15.23
CA VAL A 85 -11.10 13.97 15.94
C VAL A 85 -10.61 15.09 15.00
N GLY A 86 -10.67 14.87 13.69
CA GLY A 86 -10.28 15.87 12.69
C GLY A 86 -8.81 15.83 12.26
N LYS A 87 -8.11 14.69 12.34
CA LYS A 87 -6.71 14.55 11.86
C LYS A 87 -6.54 15.00 10.41
N SER A 88 -7.33 14.43 9.49
CA SER A 88 -7.28 14.77 8.07
C SER A 88 -7.67 16.23 7.82
N VAL A 89 -8.61 16.77 8.59
CA VAL A 89 -8.99 18.19 8.51
C VAL A 89 -7.85 19.10 8.99
N LEU A 90 -7.15 18.75 10.07
CA LEU A 90 -6.00 19.50 10.57
C LEU A 90 -4.82 19.44 9.59
N ALA A 91 -4.55 18.26 9.01
CA ALA A 91 -3.55 18.09 7.96
C ALA A 91 -3.87 18.92 6.71
N ALA A 92 -5.14 18.93 6.27
CA ALA A 92 -5.59 19.75 5.15
C ALA A 92 -5.45 21.24 5.46
N ALA A 93 -5.88 21.69 6.65
CA ALA A 93 -5.73 23.09 7.07
C ALA A 93 -4.26 23.51 7.15
N PHE A 94 -3.38 22.63 7.62
CA PHE A 94 -1.94 22.84 7.61
C PHE A 94 -1.39 22.94 6.18
N ALA A 95 -1.84 22.09 5.25
CA ALA A 95 -1.45 22.17 3.84
C ALA A 95 -1.95 23.46 3.16
N HIS A 96 -3.15 23.94 3.47
CA HIS A 96 -3.70 25.18 2.93
C HIS A 96 -3.02 26.45 3.51
N ALA A 97 -2.36 26.35 4.66
CA ALA A 97 -1.76 27.50 5.32
C ALA A 97 -0.66 28.17 4.48
N CYS A 98 -0.72 29.50 4.37
CA CYS A 98 0.24 30.28 3.57
C CYS A 98 1.70 30.06 4.00
N ALA A 99 1.95 29.86 5.30
CA ALA A 99 3.29 29.58 5.80
C ALA A 99 3.83 28.24 5.27
N THR A 100 3.01 27.18 5.29
CA THR A 100 3.35 25.86 4.77
C THR A 100 3.58 25.89 3.26
N ARG A 101 2.68 26.53 2.51
CA ARG A 101 2.80 26.67 1.05
C ARG A 101 4.01 27.49 0.61
N ARG A 102 4.51 28.39 1.46
CA ARG A 102 5.76 29.12 1.21
C ARG A 102 7.00 28.34 1.61
N ALA A 103 6.89 27.48 2.62
CA ALA A 103 7.99 26.63 3.06
C ALA A 103 8.27 25.49 2.06
N CYS A 104 7.24 24.95 1.41
CA CYS A 104 7.32 23.81 0.48
C CYS A 104 7.19 24.25 -0.99
N GLY A 105 8.21 24.91 -1.53
CA GLY A 105 8.15 25.62 -2.81
C GLY A 105 7.81 24.78 -4.05
N ASP A 106 8.10 23.47 -4.05
CA ASP A 106 7.83 22.59 -5.20
C ASP A 106 6.40 22.03 -5.21
N GLY A 107 5.64 22.17 -4.12
CA GLY A 107 4.25 21.73 -4.04
C GLY A 107 3.93 20.93 -2.79
N ILE A 108 2.62 20.79 -2.55
CA ILE A 108 2.06 19.93 -1.50
C ILE A 108 1.20 18.88 -2.17
N VAL A 109 1.49 17.61 -1.90
CA VAL A 109 0.84 16.46 -2.55
C VAL A 109 0.13 15.61 -1.51
N TRP A 110 -1.16 15.36 -1.71
CA TRP A 110 -1.99 14.55 -0.83
C TRP A 110 -2.33 13.21 -1.48
N LEU A 111 -2.04 12.13 -0.77
CA LEU A 111 -2.25 10.76 -1.23
C LEU A 111 -3.06 10.00 -0.18
N ARG A 112 -4.19 9.42 -0.60
CA ARG A 112 -4.99 8.54 0.28
C ARG A 112 -4.48 7.11 0.18
N ALA A 113 -3.94 6.59 1.28
CA ALA A 113 -3.39 5.23 1.33
C ALA A 113 -4.51 4.21 1.57
N GLY A 114 -5.30 4.39 2.64
CA GLY A 114 -6.28 3.41 3.07
C GLY A 114 -5.64 2.07 3.47
N GLN A 115 -6.47 1.04 3.61
CA GLN A 115 -6.06 -0.27 4.15
C GLN A 115 -5.23 -1.11 3.17
N GLN A 116 -5.50 -1.01 1.86
CA GLN A 116 -4.76 -1.71 0.80
C GLN A 116 -4.43 -0.75 -0.36
N PRO A 117 -3.43 0.15 -0.19
CA PRO A 117 -3.05 1.11 -1.21
C PRO A 117 -2.43 0.43 -2.42
N ALA A 118 -2.84 0.88 -3.61
CA ALA A 118 -2.08 0.65 -4.84
C ALA A 118 -0.86 1.57 -4.86
N LEU A 119 0.21 1.21 -4.13
CA LEU A 119 1.43 2.02 -3.97
C LEU A 119 2.02 2.55 -5.30
N PRO A 120 2.06 1.77 -6.41
CA PRO A 120 2.54 2.28 -7.69
C PRO A 120 1.69 3.45 -8.22
N LEU A 121 0.36 3.37 -8.13
CA LEU A 121 -0.52 4.46 -8.57
C LEU A 121 -0.32 5.73 -7.72
N LEU A 122 -0.14 5.57 -6.42
CA LEU A 122 0.16 6.68 -5.52
C LEU A 122 1.54 7.31 -5.82
N GLY A 123 2.55 6.50 -6.16
CA GLY A 123 3.86 7.00 -6.58
C GLY A 123 3.84 7.70 -7.93
N ALA A 124 3.07 7.21 -8.90
CA ALA A 124 2.87 7.89 -10.17
C ALA A 124 2.14 9.22 -9.98
N ALA A 125 1.10 9.26 -9.13
CA ALA A 125 0.41 10.49 -8.78
C ALA A 125 1.35 11.51 -8.12
N LEU A 126 2.25 11.06 -7.25
CA LEU A 126 3.27 11.90 -6.63
C LEU A 126 4.25 12.47 -7.66
N ALA A 127 4.81 11.62 -8.51
CA ALA A 127 5.74 12.04 -9.57
C ALA A 127 5.08 13.07 -10.50
N ARG A 128 3.85 12.80 -10.96
CA ARG A 128 3.06 13.70 -11.80
C ARG A 128 2.80 15.04 -11.13
N ALA A 129 2.39 15.03 -9.86
CA ALA A 129 2.14 16.25 -9.10
C ALA A 129 3.38 17.15 -9.00
N LEU A 130 4.58 16.56 -8.95
CA LEU A 130 5.85 17.28 -8.86
C LEU A 130 6.51 17.56 -10.22
N GLY A 131 5.78 17.34 -11.32
CA GLY A 131 6.20 17.64 -12.70
C GLY A 131 7.03 16.54 -13.38
N GLU A 132 7.13 15.34 -12.80
CA GLU A 132 7.96 14.24 -13.26
C GLU A 132 7.15 13.22 -14.10
N GLU A 133 6.54 13.69 -15.21
CA GLU A 133 5.59 12.90 -16.02
C GLU A 133 6.21 11.61 -16.60
N LYS A 134 7.50 11.65 -16.98
CA LYS A 134 8.21 10.47 -17.48
C LYS A 134 8.32 9.38 -16.42
N THR A 135 8.62 9.77 -15.19
CA THR A 135 8.69 8.85 -14.05
C THR A 135 7.31 8.33 -13.69
N ALA A 136 6.28 9.20 -13.72
CA ALA A 136 4.89 8.78 -13.49
C ALA A 136 4.43 7.71 -14.51
N ALA A 137 4.66 7.95 -15.80
CA ALA A 137 4.32 7.00 -16.86
C ALA A 137 5.11 5.69 -16.75
N ALA A 138 6.39 5.74 -16.37
CA ALA A 138 7.20 4.55 -16.13
C ALA A 138 6.69 3.73 -14.93
N ILE A 139 6.29 4.39 -13.84
CA ILE A 139 5.69 3.72 -12.67
C ILE A 139 4.35 3.08 -13.04
N GLU A 140 3.50 3.79 -13.80
CA GLU A 140 2.21 3.25 -14.28
C GLU A 140 2.38 2.05 -15.21
N ALA A 141 3.39 2.09 -16.10
CA ALA A 141 3.68 1.01 -17.03
C ALA A 141 4.27 -0.23 -16.34
N THR A 142 5.20 -0.03 -15.41
CA THR A 142 5.94 -1.13 -14.76
C THR A 142 5.27 -1.65 -13.50
N GLY A 143 4.40 -0.86 -12.87
CA GLY A 143 3.87 -1.16 -11.54
C GLY A 143 4.94 -1.11 -10.43
N GLN A 144 6.11 -0.54 -10.70
CA GLN A 144 7.23 -0.43 -9.77
C GLN A 144 7.52 1.04 -9.46
N LEU A 145 7.96 1.36 -8.25
CA LEU A 145 8.32 2.73 -7.84
C LEU A 145 9.75 3.14 -8.23
N THR A 146 10.35 2.42 -9.19
CA THR A 146 11.71 2.62 -9.66
C THR A 146 11.88 4.02 -10.25
N GLY A 147 12.94 4.72 -9.84
CA GLY A 147 13.21 6.09 -10.27
C GLY A 147 12.42 7.17 -9.53
N LEU A 148 11.47 6.83 -8.65
CA LEU A 148 10.76 7.84 -7.86
C LEU A 148 11.74 8.63 -6.98
N GLN A 149 12.68 7.94 -6.32
CA GLN A 149 13.68 8.59 -5.46
C GLN A 149 14.58 9.55 -6.25
N SER A 150 15.10 9.14 -7.40
CA SER A 150 15.96 10.02 -8.22
C SER A 150 15.18 11.23 -8.75
N ALA A 151 13.89 11.07 -9.03
CA ALA A 151 13.04 12.15 -9.53
C ALA A 151 12.68 13.18 -8.44
N ILE A 152 12.46 12.76 -7.20
CA ILE A 152 11.92 13.66 -6.15
C ILE A 152 12.90 13.99 -5.01
N ALA A 153 14.06 13.35 -4.92
CA ALA A 153 15.01 13.58 -3.82
C ALA A 153 15.47 15.05 -3.69
N GLY A 154 15.54 15.78 -4.81
CA GLY A 154 15.92 17.19 -4.83
C GLY A 154 14.79 18.17 -4.52
N LYS A 155 13.53 17.70 -4.46
CA LYS A 155 12.35 18.56 -4.35
C LYS A 155 12.11 19.01 -2.90
N ASN A 156 11.75 20.27 -2.73
CA ASN A 156 11.24 20.88 -1.51
C ASN A 156 9.70 20.80 -1.51
N CYS A 157 9.17 19.63 -1.19
CA CYS A 157 7.74 19.35 -1.18
C CYS A 157 7.26 18.76 0.15
N LEU A 158 5.96 18.88 0.40
CA LEU A 158 5.27 18.16 1.48
C LEU A 158 4.41 17.05 0.87
N VAL A 159 4.63 15.82 1.31
CA VAL A 159 3.78 14.67 0.97
C VAL A 159 2.92 14.34 2.18
N VAL A 160 1.60 14.36 2.01
CA VAL A 160 0.64 13.93 3.02
C VAL A 160 0.11 12.56 2.64
N LEU A 161 0.39 11.56 3.47
CA LEU A 161 -0.20 10.21 3.37
C LEU A 161 -1.34 10.11 4.37
N ASP A 162 -2.56 10.15 3.85
CA ASP A 162 -3.78 10.11 4.66
C ASP A 162 -4.30 8.67 4.82
N ASP A 163 -4.78 8.37 6.03
CA ASP A 163 -5.35 7.09 6.45
C ASP A 163 -4.41 5.90 6.25
N VAL A 164 -3.26 5.93 6.91
CA VAL A 164 -2.23 4.89 6.82
C VAL A 164 -2.46 3.78 7.84
N TRP A 165 -2.52 2.54 7.35
CA TRP A 165 -2.74 1.33 8.16
C TRP A 165 -1.48 0.46 8.35
N SER A 166 -0.41 0.70 7.60
CA SER A 166 0.85 -0.07 7.69
C SER A 166 2.07 0.81 7.42
N ALA A 167 3.15 0.58 8.17
CA ALA A 167 4.44 1.25 7.93
C ALA A 167 4.99 0.96 6.53
N ALA A 168 4.66 -0.21 5.96
CA ALA A 168 5.04 -0.58 4.59
C ALA A 168 4.43 0.35 3.54
N HIS A 169 3.29 0.98 3.81
CA HIS A 169 2.68 1.95 2.89
C HIS A 169 3.44 3.27 2.85
N VAL A 170 4.21 3.56 3.89
CA VAL A 170 4.93 4.84 4.07
C VAL A 170 6.36 4.74 3.55
N ALA A 171 7.01 3.59 3.73
CA ALA A 171 8.43 3.38 3.45
C ALA A 171 8.85 3.82 2.03
N PRO A 172 8.12 3.50 0.94
CA PRO A 172 8.54 3.90 -0.40
C PRO A 172 8.59 5.42 -0.60
N PHE A 173 7.63 6.15 -0.04
CA PHE A 173 7.54 7.62 -0.14
C PHE A 173 8.56 8.29 0.78
N ARG A 174 8.72 7.79 2.02
CA ARG A 174 9.78 8.25 2.93
C ARG A 174 11.16 8.06 2.30
N ASN A 175 11.38 6.93 1.64
CA ASN A 175 12.67 6.61 1.04
C ASN A 175 12.97 7.46 -0.18
N ALA A 176 11.94 7.80 -0.96
CA ALA A 176 12.07 8.64 -2.15
C ALA A 176 12.36 10.12 -1.85
N LEU A 177 11.89 10.64 -0.71
CA LEU A 177 12.13 12.03 -0.30
C LEU A 177 13.59 12.23 0.16
N GLY A 178 14.20 13.32 -0.30
CA GLY A 178 15.52 13.77 0.14
C GLY A 178 15.45 14.71 1.34
N THR A 179 16.55 15.42 1.61
CA THR A 179 16.72 16.23 2.83
C THR A 179 15.75 17.42 2.94
N ARG A 180 15.23 17.90 1.81
CA ARG A 180 14.25 19.00 1.73
C ARG A 180 12.80 18.52 1.66
N GLY A 181 12.56 17.24 1.43
CA GLY A 181 11.23 16.66 1.44
C GLY A 181 10.69 16.53 2.86
N ARG A 182 9.38 16.71 3.04
CA ARG A 182 8.67 16.47 4.29
C ARG A 182 7.55 15.48 4.09
N LEU A 183 7.35 14.61 5.07
CA LEU A 183 6.32 13.58 5.04
C LEU A 183 5.42 13.75 6.27
N LEU A 184 4.12 13.92 6.02
CA LEU A 184 3.08 13.97 7.04
C LEU A 184 2.19 12.74 6.90
N VAL A 185 2.07 11.94 7.95
CA VAL A 185 1.22 10.74 7.97
C VAL A 185 0.03 10.96 8.88
N THR A 186 -1.18 10.58 8.49
CA THR A 186 -2.32 10.49 9.41
C THR A 186 -2.63 9.02 9.66
N SER A 187 -2.76 8.63 10.93
CA SER A 187 -3.15 7.26 11.30
C SER A 187 -3.99 7.23 12.58
N ARG A 188 -4.70 6.13 12.77
CA ARG A 188 -5.44 5.80 14.00
C ARG A 188 -4.65 4.86 14.90
N ASP A 189 -3.64 4.18 14.36
CA ASP A 189 -2.84 3.21 15.08
C ASP A 189 -1.62 3.87 15.70
N ALA A 190 -1.53 3.82 17.03
CA ALA A 190 -0.40 4.33 17.78
C ALA A 190 0.88 3.49 17.55
N ALA A 191 0.73 2.17 17.33
CA ALA A 191 1.87 1.27 17.14
C ALA A 191 2.60 1.54 15.82
N LEU A 192 1.88 2.04 14.82
CA LEU A 192 2.42 2.44 13.53
C LEU A 192 3.43 3.60 13.66
N MET A 193 3.24 4.50 14.61
CA MET A 193 4.10 5.69 14.80
C MET A 193 5.46 5.32 15.39
N THR A 194 5.46 4.43 16.40
CA THR A 194 6.68 3.87 17.01
C THR A 194 7.52 3.17 15.94
N THR A 195 6.87 2.42 15.05
CA THR A 195 7.53 1.71 13.95
C THR A 195 8.12 2.65 12.90
N LEU A 196 7.52 3.83 12.70
CA LEU A 196 7.98 4.81 11.72
C LEU A 196 9.07 5.75 12.26
N GLU A 197 9.40 5.69 13.56
CA GLU A 197 10.25 6.66 14.26
C GLU A 197 9.80 8.12 13.99
N ALA A 198 8.49 8.30 13.78
CA ALA A 198 7.94 9.59 13.38
C ALA A 198 7.81 10.52 14.60
N ARG A 199 7.96 11.83 14.38
CA ARG A 199 7.64 12.83 15.40
C ARG A 199 6.13 12.86 15.57
N GLU A 200 5.65 12.32 16.68
CA GLU A 200 4.23 12.21 16.98
C GLU A 200 3.65 13.58 17.35
N HIS A 201 2.54 13.93 16.69
CA HIS A 201 1.69 15.05 17.06
C HIS A 201 0.28 14.52 17.36
N ARG A 202 -0.05 14.42 18.64
CA ARG A 202 -1.35 13.95 19.10
C ARG A 202 -2.40 15.05 18.93
N VAL A 203 -3.47 14.73 18.23
CA VAL A 203 -4.63 15.59 18.03
C VAL A 203 -5.65 15.26 19.10
N ASP A 204 -5.81 16.18 20.03
CA ASP A 204 -6.82 16.10 21.09
C ASP A 204 -8.19 16.58 20.59
N VAL A 205 -9.22 16.19 21.35
CA VAL A 205 -10.59 16.70 21.22
C VAL A 205 -10.62 18.22 21.33
N LEU A 206 -11.72 18.84 20.88
CA LEU A 206 -11.87 20.28 20.98
C LEU A 206 -11.97 20.71 22.45
N SER A 207 -11.41 21.87 22.76
CA SER A 207 -11.67 22.55 24.03
C SER A 207 -13.15 22.90 24.12
N ASP A 208 -13.69 23.06 25.33
CA ASP A 208 -15.11 23.45 25.51
C ASP A 208 -15.45 24.74 24.72
N ALA A 209 -14.55 25.71 24.70
CA ALA A 209 -14.75 26.96 23.96
C ALA A 209 -14.79 26.73 22.43
N ASP A 210 -13.90 25.90 21.89
CA ASP A 210 -13.86 25.55 20.47
C ASP A 210 -15.06 24.68 20.09
N ALA A 211 -15.46 23.75 20.95
CA ALA A 211 -16.61 22.88 20.75
C ALA A 211 -17.92 23.68 20.74
N LEU A 212 -18.08 24.67 21.63
CA LEU A 212 -19.21 25.61 21.62
C LEU A 212 -19.21 26.48 20.35
N THR A 213 -18.05 26.96 19.92
CA THR A 213 -17.96 27.73 18.68
C THR A 213 -18.39 26.88 17.48
N MET A 214 -17.91 25.63 17.41
CA MET A 214 -18.26 24.72 16.34
C MET A 214 -19.76 24.37 16.35
N ILE A 215 -20.34 24.07 17.51
CA ILE A 215 -21.76 23.71 17.61
C ILE A 215 -22.68 24.90 17.27
N ALA A 216 -22.25 26.13 17.59
CA ALA A 216 -22.94 27.37 17.21
C ALA A 216 -22.98 27.56 15.69
N GLU A 217 -21.83 27.43 15.03
CA GLU A 217 -21.71 27.54 13.56
C GLU A 217 -22.56 26.49 12.84
N TRP A 218 -22.45 25.22 13.24
CA TRP A 218 -23.23 24.13 12.63
C TRP A 218 -24.73 24.26 12.89
N SER A 219 -25.13 24.79 14.03
CA SER A 219 -26.54 25.07 14.34
C SER A 219 -27.03 26.41 13.77
N ALA A 220 -26.16 27.21 13.14
CA ALA A 220 -26.45 28.56 12.66
C ALA A 220 -27.09 29.44 13.76
N GLN A 221 -26.57 29.35 14.98
CA GLN A 221 -26.99 30.12 16.16
C GLN A 221 -25.80 30.93 16.71
N ASP A 222 -26.06 32.01 17.43
CA ASP A 222 -24.99 32.79 18.07
C ASP A 222 -24.42 32.01 19.26
N ALA A 223 -23.09 31.83 19.27
CA ALA A 223 -22.36 31.13 20.32
C ALA A 223 -22.61 31.72 21.72
N ARG A 224 -22.91 33.02 21.81
CA ARG A 224 -23.19 33.70 23.09
C ARG A 224 -24.60 33.48 23.61
N SER A 225 -25.52 33.08 22.74
CA SER A 225 -26.93 32.89 23.07
C SER A 225 -27.38 31.42 22.98
N LEU A 226 -26.43 30.48 22.94
CA LEU A 226 -26.75 29.05 22.92
C LEU A 226 -27.48 28.66 24.22
N PRO A 227 -28.58 27.89 24.13
CA PRO A 227 -29.30 27.46 25.32
C PRO A 227 -28.45 26.47 26.16
N PRO A 228 -28.79 26.30 27.45
CA PRO A 228 -28.12 25.33 28.32
C PRO A 228 -28.08 23.91 27.73
N ASP A 229 -29.16 23.48 27.08
CA ASP A 229 -29.24 22.17 26.42
C ASP A 229 -28.21 22.00 25.28
N ALA A 230 -27.80 23.08 24.60
CA ALA A 230 -26.73 22.99 23.59
C ALA A 230 -25.37 22.69 24.24
N HIS A 231 -25.13 23.22 25.44
CA HIS A 231 -23.93 22.92 26.22
C HIS A 231 -23.94 21.47 26.71
N ASP A 232 -25.11 20.97 27.11
CA ASP A 232 -25.28 19.57 27.49
C ASP A 232 -25.04 18.65 26.29
N ALA A 233 -25.64 18.94 25.13
CA ALA A 233 -25.41 18.17 23.90
C ALA A 233 -23.92 18.11 23.51
N MET A 234 -23.20 19.23 23.68
CA MET A 234 -21.75 19.29 23.46
C MET A 234 -20.98 18.34 24.38
N ARG A 235 -21.32 18.30 25.68
CA ARG A 235 -20.68 17.39 26.66
C ARG A 235 -20.93 15.93 26.31
N GLU A 236 -22.16 15.58 25.94
CA GLU A 236 -22.51 14.21 25.51
C GLU A 236 -21.72 13.80 24.25
N CYS A 237 -21.39 14.74 23.36
CA CYS A 237 -20.55 14.49 22.18
C CYS A 237 -19.05 14.27 22.48
N GLY A 238 -18.60 14.52 23.71
CA GLY A 238 -17.21 14.34 24.13
C GLY A 238 -16.18 15.20 23.38
N GLY A 239 -16.58 16.37 22.87
CA GLY A 239 -15.68 17.30 22.17
C GLY A 239 -15.19 16.81 20.80
N LEU A 240 -15.80 15.77 20.23
CA LEU A 240 -15.44 15.22 18.93
C LEU A 240 -16.01 16.09 17.79
N PRO A 241 -15.18 16.67 16.90
CA PRO A 241 -15.64 17.53 15.81
C PRO A 241 -16.74 16.91 14.94
N LEU A 242 -16.61 15.63 14.56
CA LEU A 242 -17.61 14.97 13.73
C LEU A 242 -18.96 14.82 14.46
N ALA A 243 -18.94 14.46 15.74
CA ALA A 243 -20.16 14.36 16.56
C ALA A 243 -20.85 15.72 16.70
N LEU A 244 -20.07 16.76 17.02
CA LEU A 244 -20.56 18.13 17.15
C LEU A 244 -21.14 18.67 15.84
N ALA A 245 -20.54 18.34 14.70
CA ALA A 245 -21.05 18.73 13.39
C ALA A 245 -22.43 18.12 13.10
N MET A 246 -22.58 16.81 13.34
CA MET A 246 -23.85 16.10 13.12
C MET A 246 -24.96 16.63 14.06
N VAL A 247 -24.65 16.74 15.36
CA VAL A 247 -25.60 17.20 16.38
C VAL A 247 -25.95 18.68 16.20
N GLY A 248 -24.98 19.54 15.90
CA GLY A 248 -25.21 20.95 15.58
C GLY A 248 -26.10 21.12 14.35
N ALA A 249 -25.88 20.34 13.29
CA ALA A 249 -26.72 20.36 12.10
C ALA A 249 -28.17 19.94 12.37
N MET A 250 -28.45 19.14 13.42
CA MET A 250 -29.82 18.79 13.80
C MET A 250 -30.64 19.96 14.35
N ALA A 251 -29.98 20.85 15.08
CA ALA A 251 -30.55 22.04 15.68
C ALA A 251 -30.48 23.28 14.77
N ARG A 252 -30.13 23.11 13.48
CA ARG A 252 -29.90 24.21 12.55
C ARG A 252 -31.09 25.17 12.45
N GLY A 253 -30.89 26.42 12.87
CA GLY A 253 -31.90 27.49 12.89
C GLY A 253 -33.08 27.25 13.84
N LYS A 254 -33.00 26.25 14.73
CA LYS A 254 -34.12 25.77 15.56
C LYS A 254 -33.68 25.46 17.00
N PRO A 255 -33.54 26.49 17.86
CA PRO A 255 -33.11 26.33 19.26
C PRO A 255 -34.03 25.42 20.08
N GLU A 256 -35.32 25.34 19.75
CA GLU A 256 -36.31 24.52 20.43
C GLU A 256 -36.05 23.00 20.30
N ARG A 257 -35.16 22.58 19.39
CA ARG A 257 -34.80 21.16 19.20
C ARG A 257 -33.80 20.63 20.23
N TRP A 258 -33.04 21.51 20.89
CA TRP A 258 -31.95 21.11 21.79
C TRP A 258 -32.38 20.14 22.91
N PRO A 259 -33.48 20.37 23.65
CA PRO A 259 -33.89 19.47 24.73
C PRO A 259 -34.13 18.03 24.25
N GLY A 260 -34.80 17.87 23.10
CA GLY A 260 -35.08 16.56 22.53
C GLY A 260 -33.83 15.86 21.98
N ILE A 261 -32.84 16.63 21.50
CA ILE A 261 -31.54 16.08 21.06
C ILE A 261 -30.77 15.55 22.27
N VAL A 262 -30.67 16.33 23.35
CA VAL A 262 -30.00 15.91 24.60
C VAL A 262 -30.66 14.67 25.19
N GLU A 263 -31.99 14.65 25.25
CA GLU A 263 -32.72 13.49 25.75
C GLU A 263 -32.43 12.22 24.92
N ARG A 264 -32.35 12.33 23.60
CA ARG A 264 -31.98 11.20 22.73
C ARG A 264 -30.54 10.76 22.92
N LEU A 265 -29.59 11.68 23.06
CA LEU A 265 -28.19 11.37 23.33
C LEU A 265 -28.02 10.64 24.67
N ARG A 266 -28.75 11.08 25.71
CA ARG A 266 -28.74 10.44 27.04
C ARG A 266 -29.48 9.11 27.09
N ARG A 267 -30.52 8.94 26.27
CA ARG A 267 -31.28 7.68 26.13
C ARG A 267 -30.60 6.68 25.20
N ALA A 268 -29.64 7.12 24.39
CA ALA A 268 -28.83 6.20 23.60
C ALA A 268 -28.11 5.27 24.58
N ASP A 269 -28.55 4.02 24.59
CA ASP A 269 -28.03 2.99 25.47
C ASP A 269 -26.59 2.69 25.08
N LEU A 270 -25.64 3.37 25.75
CA LEU A 270 -24.21 3.23 25.48
C LEU A 270 -23.74 1.80 25.74
N ASP A 271 -24.37 1.08 26.68
CA ASP A 271 -24.08 -0.31 26.97
C ASP A 271 -24.56 -1.22 25.84
N ARG A 272 -25.76 -0.98 25.28
CA ARG A 272 -26.23 -1.65 24.04
C ARG A 272 -25.33 -1.33 22.86
N ILE A 273 -24.93 -0.08 22.66
CA ILE A 273 -24.03 0.32 21.56
C ILE A 273 -22.66 -0.35 21.73
N GLN A 274 -22.12 -0.41 22.95
CA GLN A 274 -20.87 -1.13 23.23
C GLN A 274 -21.03 -2.64 23.04
N ALA A 275 -22.20 -3.21 23.34
CA ALA A 275 -22.49 -4.61 23.07
C ALA A 275 -22.66 -4.92 21.56
N GLU A 276 -23.29 -4.02 20.79
CA GLU A 276 -23.41 -4.11 19.33
C GLU A 276 -22.06 -3.88 18.63
N PHE A 277 -21.16 -3.11 19.26
CA PHE A 277 -19.83 -2.75 18.78
C PHE A 277 -18.75 -3.08 19.85
N PRO A 278 -18.52 -4.38 20.15
CA PRO A 278 -17.57 -4.77 21.18
C PRO A 278 -16.14 -4.41 20.73
N ASN A 279 -15.36 -3.84 21.65
CA ASN A 279 -14.01 -3.29 21.41
C ASN A 279 -13.95 -1.99 20.59
N TYR A 280 -15.07 -1.30 20.41
CA TYR A 280 -15.10 -0.05 19.65
C TYR A 280 -14.79 1.16 20.55
N PRO A 281 -13.72 1.92 20.30
CA PRO A 281 -13.17 2.88 21.26
C PRO A 281 -13.96 4.20 21.40
N TYR A 282 -15.02 4.43 20.60
CA TYR A 282 -15.68 5.75 20.49
C TYR A 282 -17.22 5.68 20.58
N PRO A 283 -17.80 5.30 21.74
CA PRO A 283 -19.25 5.12 21.92
C PRO A 283 -20.05 6.42 21.75
N ASN A 284 -19.52 7.57 22.18
CA ASN A 284 -20.21 8.87 22.06
C ASN A 284 -20.43 9.29 20.60
N LEU A 285 -19.48 8.96 19.71
CA LEU A 285 -19.62 9.24 18.29
C LEU A 285 -20.65 8.33 17.61
N LEU A 286 -20.73 7.06 18.02
CA LEU A 286 -21.77 6.15 17.54
C LEU A 286 -23.17 6.61 17.99
N SER A 287 -23.30 7.08 19.24
CA SER A 287 -24.53 7.71 19.73
C SER A 287 -24.92 8.92 18.88
N ALA A 288 -23.98 9.82 18.59
CA ALA A 288 -24.23 10.97 17.73
C ALA A 288 -24.67 10.58 16.30
N ILE A 289 -24.07 9.53 15.72
CA ILE A 289 -24.49 8.99 14.42
C ILE A 289 -25.92 8.45 14.51
N GLU A 290 -26.23 7.62 15.51
CA GLU A 290 -27.56 7.02 15.70
C GLU A 290 -28.64 8.08 15.85
N VAL A 291 -28.44 9.05 16.74
CA VAL A 291 -29.39 10.15 16.96
C VAL A 291 -29.60 10.99 15.69
N SER A 292 -28.54 11.22 14.93
CA SER A 292 -28.60 11.99 13.68
C SER A 292 -29.32 11.25 12.56
N VAL A 293 -29.06 9.95 12.42
CA VAL A 293 -29.77 9.06 11.47
C VAL A 293 -31.24 8.95 11.87
N ASP A 294 -31.54 8.84 13.16
CA ASP A 294 -32.90 8.74 13.67
C ASP A 294 -33.72 10.02 13.54
N ALA A 295 -33.08 11.15 13.26
CA ALA A 295 -33.72 12.41 12.95
C ALA A 295 -34.00 12.62 11.45
N LEU A 296 -33.54 11.73 10.57
CA LEU A 296 -33.90 11.75 9.16
C LEU A 296 -35.32 11.23 8.94
N ASP A 297 -35.99 11.73 7.90
CA ASP A 297 -37.28 11.22 7.44
C ASP A 297 -37.16 9.73 7.06
N GLY A 298 -38.24 8.95 7.20
CA GLY A 298 -38.20 7.49 7.07
C GLY A 298 -37.62 7.00 5.74
N ASP A 299 -37.95 7.68 4.65
CA ASP A 299 -37.44 7.37 3.31
C ASP A 299 -35.93 7.66 3.22
N VAL A 300 -35.49 8.87 3.59
CA VAL A 300 -34.07 9.27 3.54
C VAL A 300 -33.22 8.40 4.48
N ARG A 301 -33.74 8.07 5.66
CA ARG A 301 -33.09 7.15 6.62
C ARG A 301 -32.83 5.79 5.99
N THR A 302 -33.84 5.24 5.31
CA THR A 302 -33.70 3.97 4.58
C THR A 302 -32.62 4.08 3.51
N ARG A 303 -32.64 5.15 2.71
CA ARG A 303 -31.62 5.40 1.66
C ARG A 303 -30.20 5.55 2.21
N TYR A 304 -30.06 6.17 3.37
CA TYR A 304 -28.77 6.29 4.05
C TYR A 304 -28.23 4.92 4.51
N LEU A 305 -29.08 4.05 5.07
CA LEU A 305 -28.67 2.69 5.46
C LEU A 305 -28.28 1.83 4.25
N GLU A 306 -28.94 2.03 3.10
CA GLU A 306 -28.62 1.32 1.85
C GLU A 306 -27.21 1.63 1.32
N LEU A 307 -26.55 2.71 1.80
CA LEU A 307 -25.15 2.98 1.48
C LEU A 307 -24.19 1.89 1.98
N ALA A 308 -24.66 0.98 2.86
CA ALA A 308 -23.92 -0.22 3.25
C ALA A 308 -23.50 -1.12 2.08
N VAL A 309 -24.17 -1.01 0.93
CA VAL A 309 -23.83 -1.76 -0.30
C VAL A 309 -22.44 -1.39 -0.84
N PHE A 310 -21.94 -0.20 -0.56
CA PHE A 310 -20.68 0.30 -1.13
C PHE A 310 -19.46 -0.09 -0.28
N PRO A 311 -18.31 -0.45 -0.88
CA PRO A 311 -17.06 -0.68 -0.15
C PRO A 311 -16.72 0.46 0.83
N PRO A 312 -16.15 0.17 2.02
CA PRO A 312 -15.80 1.21 2.98
C PRO A 312 -14.73 2.16 2.39
N ALA A 313 -14.78 3.43 2.80
CA ALA A 313 -13.86 4.49 2.37
C ALA A 313 -13.79 4.79 0.85
N LEU A 314 -14.63 4.15 0.02
CA LEU A 314 -14.66 4.39 -1.42
C LEU A 314 -15.55 5.60 -1.76
N PRO A 315 -15.05 6.60 -2.53
CA PRO A 315 -15.89 7.68 -3.04
C PRO A 315 -16.89 7.18 -4.09
N VAL A 316 -18.17 7.42 -3.85
CA VAL A 316 -19.28 6.96 -4.70
C VAL A 316 -19.84 8.13 -5.53
N PRO A 317 -19.87 8.03 -6.87
CA PRO A 317 -20.51 9.05 -7.70
C PRO A 317 -22.02 9.17 -7.42
N VAL A 318 -22.55 10.40 -7.45
CA VAL A 318 -23.99 10.67 -7.23
C VAL A 318 -24.88 9.90 -8.22
N ALA A 319 -24.42 9.71 -9.46
CA ALA A 319 -25.13 8.92 -10.46
C ALA A 319 -25.38 7.46 -10.02
N VAL A 320 -24.46 6.87 -9.27
CA VAL A 320 -24.57 5.50 -8.75
C VAL A 320 -25.61 5.43 -7.62
N LEU A 321 -25.68 6.46 -6.77
CA LEU A 321 -26.71 6.56 -5.73
C LEU A 321 -28.12 6.68 -6.34
N ARG A 322 -28.29 7.55 -7.33
CA ARG A 322 -29.55 7.67 -8.08
C ARG A 322 -29.95 6.32 -8.69
N ARG A 323 -28.99 5.61 -9.28
CA ARG A 323 -29.19 4.28 -9.86
C ARG A 323 -29.63 3.23 -8.83
N LEU A 324 -29.06 3.28 -7.64
CA LEU A 324 -29.41 2.36 -6.54
C LEU A 324 -30.85 2.61 -6.04
N TRP A 325 -31.27 3.87 -5.97
CA TRP A 325 -32.55 4.26 -5.36
C TRP A 325 -33.72 4.36 -6.34
N ALA A 326 -33.47 4.53 -7.64
CA ALA A 326 -34.52 4.60 -8.65
C ALA A 326 -35.46 3.37 -8.66
N PRO A 327 -34.98 2.11 -8.59
CA PRO A 327 -35.87 0.95 -8.52
C PRO A 327 -36.69 0.89 -7.22
N ALA A 328 -36.28 1.62 -6.20
CA ALA A 328 -36.98 1.70 -4.92
C ALA A 328 -37.96 2.88 -4.85
N GLY A 329 -38.26 3.52 -5.99
CA GLY A 329 -39.28 4.55 -6.14
C GLY A 329 -38.81 5.98 -5.90
N MET A 330 -37.51 6.23 -5.69
CA MET A 330 -36.98 7.57 -5.48
C MET A 330 -36.56 8.19 -6.82
N ALA A 331 -37.21 9.29 -7.22
CA ALA A 331 -36.85 9.99 -8.44
C ALA A 331 -35.47 10.66 -8.32
N ALA A 332 -34.86 11.01 -9.46
CA ALA A 332 -33.50 11.58 -9.48
C ALA A 332 -33.38 12.89 -8.69
N LEU A 333 -34.41 13.75 -8.73
CA LEU A 333 -34.45 15.01 -7.98
C LEU A 333 -34.57 14.74 -6.47
N ASP A 334 -35.49 13.86 -6.06
CA ASP A 334 -35.64 13.48 -4.64
C ASP A 334 -34.37 12.82 -4.09
N ALA A 335 -33.66 12.05 -4.92
CA ALA A 335 -32.36 11.48 -4.58
C ALA A 335 -31.30 12.56 -4.35
N ASP A 336 -31.27 13.61 -5.18
CA ASP A 336 -30.36 14.73 -5.00
C ASP A 336 -30.64 15.51 -3.71
N ASP A 337 -31.92 15.77 -3.43
CA ASP A 337 -32.34 16.45 -2.20
C ASP A 337 -32.00 15.62 -0.97
N ALA A 338 -32.21 14.30 -1.03
CA ALA A 338 -31.80 13.37 0.03
C ALA A 338 -30.27 13.39 0.25
N ILE A 339 -29.48 13.39 -0.82
CA ILE A 339 -28.00 13.47 -0.73
C ILE A 339 -27.57 14.81 -0.14
N VAL A 340 -28.18 15.93 -0.56
CA VAL A 340 -27.92 17.25 0.02
C VAL A 340 -28.23 17.24 1.51
N LEU A 341 -29.38 16.70 1.91
CA LEU A 341 -29.77 16.60 3.32
C LEU A 341 -28.78 15.74 4.12
N ILE A 342 -28.37 14.58 3.62
CA ILE A 342 -27.38 13.70 4.29
C ILE A 342 -26.04 14.44 4.47
N VAL A 343 -25.58 15.15 3.45
CA VAL A 343 -24.31 15.92 3.51
C VAL A 343 -24.43 17.10 4.47
N ASP A 344 -25.54 17.84 4.42
CA ASP A 344 -25.81 18.98 5.32
C ASP A 344 -25.91 18.55 6.78
N ARG A 345 -26.30 17.31 7.04
CA ARG A 345 -26.32 16.69 8.38
C ARG A 345 -24.98 16.09 8.80
N SER A 346 -23.91 16.30 8.03
CA SER A 346 -22.57 15.71 8.27
C SER A 346 -22.58 14.18 8.34
N LEU A 347 -23.61 13.52 7.82
CA LEU A 347 -23.72 12.06 7.73
C LEU A 347 -22.94 11.50 6.53
N ALA A 348 -22.57 12.36 5.58
CA ALA A 348 -21.60 12.06 4.53
C ALA A 348 -20.85 13.35 4.13
N ARG A 349 -19.74 13.20 3.40
CA ARG A 349 -19.00 14.33 2.82
C ARG A 349 -18.94 14.24 1.29
N ARG A 350 -18.78 15.39 0.64
CA ARG A 350 -18.47 15.47 -0.79
C ARG A 350 -16.97 15.63 -0.98
N ASP A 351 -16.38 14.86 -1.88
CA ASP A 351 -15.00 15.10 -2.33
C ASP A 351 -14.94 16.20 -3.41
N GLU A 352 -13.73 16.53 -3.87
CA GLU A 352 -13.50 17.56 -4.90
C GLU A 352 -14.22 17.29 -6.22
N ARG A 353 -14.53 16.03 -6.52
CA ARG A 353 -15.25 15.61 -7.74
C ARG A 353 -16.75 15.50 -7.51
N GLY A 354 -17.24 15.92 -6.33
CA GLY A 354 -18.64 15.83 -5.94
C GLY A 354 -19.12 14.42 -5.60
N ARG A 355 -18.20 13.46 -5.40
CA ARG A 355 -18.53 12.08 -5.01
C ARG A 355 -18.80 12.03 -3.51
N ILE A 356 -19.69 11.13 -3.11
CA ILE A 356 -20.10 10.95 -1.72
C ILE A 356 -19.14 9.98 -1.03
N VAL A 357 -18.64 10.37 0.14
CA VAL A 357 -17.73 9.59 0.96
C VAL A 357 -18.32 9.50 2.37
N LEU A 358 -18.39 8.28 2.91
CA LEU A 358 -18.68 8.07 4.33
C LEU A 358 -17.37 8.03 5.11
N HIS A 359 -17.37 8.60 6.32
CA HIS A 359 -16.29 8.32 7.27
C HIS A 359 -16.38 6.84 7.68
N ASP A 360 -15.26 6.17 7.95
CA ASP A 360 -15.28 4.73 8.23
C ASP A 360 -16.22 4.33 9.36
N LEU A 361 -16.33 5.17 10.38
CA LEU A 361 -17.27 4.98 11.49
C LEU A 361 -18.74 5.01 11.05
N GLN A 362 -19.06 5.88 10.09
CA GLN A 362 -20.38 5.93 9.47
C GLN A 362 -20.59 4.70 8.57
N ALA A 363 -19.56 4.28 7.82
CA ALA A 363 -19.61 3.08 6.98
C ALA A 363 -19.80 1.80 7.80
N ASP A 364 -19.09 1.66 8.92
CA ASP A 364 -19.23 0.55 9.87
C ASP A 364 -20.63 0.55 10.49
N PHE A 365 -21.13 1.73 10.90
CA PHE A 365 -22.47 1.87 11.46
C PHE A 365 -23.56 1.39 10.48
N VAL A 366 -23.56 1.87 9.23
CA VAL A 366 -24.59 1.47 8.25
C VAL A 366 -24.50 -0.01 7.89
N ARG A 367 -23.29 -0.59 7.86
CA ARG A 367 -23.08 -2.02 7.58
C ARG A 367 -23.59 -2.91 8.69
N ARG A 368 -23.31 -2.58 9.96
CA ARG A 368 -23.83 -3.36 11.09
C ARG A 368 -25.36 -3.28 11.20
N ARG A 369 -25.95 -2.14 10.85
CA ARG A 369 -27.40 -1.97 10.79
C ARG A 369 -28.06 -2.60 9.55
N THR A 370 -27.25 -3.05 8.57
CA THR A 370 -27.70 -3.71 7.35
C THR A 370 -27.00 -5.05 7.15
N PRO A 371 -27.27 -6.06 8.01
CA PRO A 371 -26.50 -7.32 8.02
C PRO A 371 -26.67 -8.17 6.75
N SER A 372 -27.74 -7.95 5.97
CA SER A 372 -27.94 -8.63 4.67
C SER A 372 -28.07 -7.61 3.54
N ALA A 373 -26.92 -7.24 2.96
CA ALA A 373 -26.85 -6.33 1.82
C ALA A 373 -27.03 -7.03 0.46
N ARG A 374 -27.21 -8.36 0.41
CA ARG A 374 -27.33 -9.13 -0.85
C ARG A 374 -28.40 -8.57 -1.78
N ALA A 375 -29.60 -8.29 -1.25
CA ALA A 375 -30.69 -7.72 -2.03
C ALA A 375 -30.36 -6.33 -2.61
N LEU A 376 -29.54 -5.54 -1.90
CA LEU A 376 -29.06 -4.24 -2.38
C LEU A 376 -28.05 -4.40 -3.51
N HIS A 377 -27.15 -5.37 -3.40
CA HIS A 377 -26.22 -5.74 -4.48
C HIS A 377 -26.98 -6.20 -5.72
N ASP A 378 -27.95 -7.09 -5.58
CA ASP A 378 -28.78 -7.55 -6.68
C ASP A 378 -29.57 -6.43 -7.34
N ARG A 379 -30.12 -5.50 -6.54
CA ARG A 379 -30.82 -4.33 -7.06
C ARG A 379 -29.90 -3.42 -7.86
N LEU A 380 -28.70 -3.15 -7.38
CA LEU A 380 -27.71 -2.33 -8.09
C LEU A 380 -27.27 -3.01 -9.40
N LEU A 381 -26.97 -4.30 -9.35
CA LEU A 381 -26.61 -5.11 -10.53
C LEU A 381 -27.75 -5.11 -11.55
N ALA A 382 -29.00 -5.32 -11.13
CA ALA A 382 -30.16 -5.29 -12.02
C ALA A 382 -30.33 -3.91 -12.70
N SER A 383 -30.05 -2.81 -11.99
CA SER A 383 -30.04 -1.48 -12.59
C SER A 383 -28.95 -1.29 -13.63
N TYR A 384 -27.74 -1.84 -13.41
CA TYR A 384 -26.67 -1.80 -14.40
C TYR A 384 -26.94 -2.70 -15.61
N ALA A 385 -27.50 -3.87 -15.39
CA ALA A 385 -27.83 -4.82 -16.45
C ALA A 385 -28.78 -4.23 -17.49
N LYS A 386 -29.70 -3.33 -17.09
CA LYS A 386 -30.62 -2.63 -18.00
C LYS A 386 -29.91 -1.68 -18.99
N GLU A 387 -28.72 -1.19 -18.65
CA GLU A 387 -27.92 -0.32 -19.53
C GLU A 387 -26.86 -1.09 -20.33
N CYS A 388 -26.67 -2.36 -20.03
CA CYS A 388 -25.77 -3.24 -20.78
C CYS A 388 -26.53 -3.80 -21.99
N SER A 389 -26.21 -3.33 -23.19
CA SER A 389 -26.87 -3.78 -24.43
C SER A 389 -26.47 -5.20 -24.85
N ASP A 390 -25.22 -5.60 -24.57
CA ASP A 390 -24.65 -6.90 -24.94
C ASP A 390 -23.65 -7.36 -23.86
N GLY A 391 -24.19 -7.81 -22.72
CA GLY A 391 -23.41 -8.24 -21.56
C GLY A 391 -22.67 -7.10 -20.84
N TRP A 392 -22.06 -7.43 -19.71
CA TRP A 392 -21.41 -6.47 -18.81
C TRP A 392 -20.29 -5.62 -19.45
N ALA A 393 -19.66 -6.13 -20.51
CA ALA A 393 -18.65 -5.41 -21.27
C ALA A 393 -19.18 -4.13 -21.95
N THR A 394 -20.50 -3.98 -22.09
CA THR A 394 -21.15 -2.79 -22.68
C THR A 394 -21.72 -1.82 -21.64
N GLY A 395 -21.50 -2.07 -20.34
CA GLY A 395 -22.04 -1.23 -19.27
C GLY A 395 -21.53 0.23 -19.28
N PRO A 396 -22.09 1.11 -18.42
CA PRO A 396 -21.72 2.52 -18.40
C PRO A 396 -20.28 2.76 -17.93
N ASP A 397 -19.71 3.91 -18.29
CA ASP A 397 -18.43 4.41 -17.76
C ASP A 397 -18.69 5.56 -16.78
N ASP A 398 -19.26 5.22 -15.62
CA ASP A 398 -19.62 6.18 -14.57
C ASP A 398 -18.51 6.37 -13.52
N GLY A 399 -17.32 5.85 -13.78
CA GLY A 399 -16.16 5.88 -12.87
C GLY A 399 -16.32 4.98 -11.63
N TYR A 400 -17.30 4.08 -11.61
CA TYR A 400 -17.54 3.14 -10.52
C TYR A 400 -17.79 1.71 -11.02
N PHE A 401 -18.63 1.56 -12.05
CA PHE A 401 -19.09 0.28 -12.57
C PHE A 401 -17.95 -0.68 -12.91
N LEU A 402 -16.97 -0.22 -13.71
CA LEU A 402 -15.87 -1.07 -14.15
C LEU A 402 -15.06 -1.61 -12.98
N ASP A 403 -14.71 -0.76 -12.01
CA ASP A 403 -13.84 -1.15 -10.90
C ASP A 403 -14.54 -2.01 -9.83
N GLN A 404 -15.86 -1.89 -9.68
CA GLN A 404 -16.61 -2.48 -8.56
C GLN A 404 -17.61 -3.56 -8.97
N LEU A 405 -17.76 -3.86 -10.26
CA LEU A 405 -18.67 -4.92 -10.73
C LEU A 405 -18.34 -6.28 -10.09
N ALA A 406 -17.06 -6.68 -10.10
CA ALA A 406 -16.63 -7.95 -9.51
C ALA A 406 -16.94 -8.01 -8.00
N TYR A 407 -16.69 -6.93 -7.27
CA TYR A 407 -17.06 -6.82 -5.84
C TYR A 407 -18.56 -7.07 -5.64
N HIS A 408 -19.43 -6.42 -6.41
CA HIS A 408 -20.87 -6.60 -6.26
C HIS A 408 -21.36 -7.99 -6.66
N LEU A 409 -20.78 -8.62 -7.68
CA LEU A 409 -21.10 -10.01 -8.04
C LEU A 409 -20.71 -11.00 -6.93
N VAL A 410 -19.56 -10.80 -6.28
CA VAL A 410 -19.16 -11.62 -5.11
C VAL A 410 -20.13 -11.45 -3.96
N GLN A 411 -20.45 -10.20 -3.59
CA GLN A 411 -21.35 -9.92 -2.46
C GLN A 411 -22.81 -10.33 -2.74
N ALA A 412 -23.21 -10.42 -4.02
CA ALA A 412 -24.48 -10.99 -4.44
C ALA A 412 -24.49 -12.53 -4.51
N GLU A 413 -23.35 -13.17 -4.25
CA GLU A 413 -23.12 -14.62 -4.40
C GLU A 413 -23.30 -15.14 -5.84
N ARG A 414 -23.11 -14.28 -6.85
CA ARG A 414 -23.27 -14.59 -8.28
C ARG A 414 -21.95 -15.06 -8.89
N ARG A 415 -21.37 -16.12 -8.32
CA ARG A 415 -20.02 -16.62 -8.68
C ARG A 415 -19.92 -17.09 -10.14
N GLU A 416 -20.93 -17.80 -10.64
CA GLU A 416 -20.94 -18.29 -12.02
C GLU A 416 -20.90 -17.15 -13.04
N GLU A 417 -21.61 -16.06 -12.73
CA GLU A 417 -21.63 -14.87 -13.58
C GLU A 417 -20.33 -14.07 -13.51
N LEU A 418 -19.69 -14.04 -12.34
CA LEU A 418 -18.33 -13.49 -12.21
C LEU A 418 -17.33 -14.29 -13.06
N VAL A 419 -17.40 -15.63 -13.05
CA VAL A 419 -16.55 -16.46 -13.90
C VAL A 419 -16.83 -16.16 -15.37
N SER A 420 -18.10 -16.12 -15.78
CA SER A 420 -18.51 -15.75 -17.14
C SER A 420 -17.97 -14.39 -17.57
N LEU A 421 -18.05 -13.38 -16.68
CA LEU A 421 -17.51 -12.04 -16.87
C LEU A 421 -16.00 -12.06 -17.15
N VAL A 422 -15.21 -12.70 -16.28
CA VAL A 422 -13.75 -12.72 -16.43
C VAL A 422 -13.25 -13.66 -17.53
N THR A 423 -14.13 -14.52 -18.05
CA THR A 423 -13.90 -15.31 -19.27
C THR A 423 -14.53 -14.67 -20.52
N SER A 424 -15.07 -13.46 -20.43
CA SER A 424 -15.58 -12.74 -21.61
C SER A 424 -14.44 -11.98 -22.29
N PHE A 425 -14.25 -12.23 -23.60
CA PHE A 425 -13.26 -11.50 -24.39
C PHE A 425 -13.51 -9.99 -24.36
N ASP A 426 -14.77 -9.56 -24.51
CA ASP A 426 -15.13 -8.15 -24.59
C ASP A 426 -14.88 -7.44 -23.24
N TRP A 427 -15.07 -8.14 -22.12
CA TRP A 427 -14.73 -7.61 -20.78
C TRP A 427 -13.22 -7.44 -20.62
N ILE A 428 -12.43 -8.46 -20.97
CA ILE A 428 -10.97 -8.42 -20.88
C ILE A 428 -10.42 -7.29 -21.76
N GLU A 429 -10.90 -7.16 -23.00
CA GLU A 429 -10.52 -6.09 -23.94
C GLU A 429 -10.83 -4.71 -23.35
N ARG A 430 -12.05 -4.53 -22.82
CA ARG A 430 -12.45 -3.25 -22.20
C ARG A 430 -11.59 -2.92 -20.99
N ARG A 431 -11.30 -3.89 -20.12
CA ARG A 431 -10.48 -3.68 -18.91
C ARG A 431 -9.02 -3.37 -19.23
N LEU A 432 -8.46 -3.93 -20.30
CA LEU A 432 -7.11 -3.63 -20.76
C LEU A 432 -7.00 -2.26 -21.47
N THR A 433 -8.07 -1.79 -22.11
CA THR A 433 -8.07 -0.50 -22.82
C THR A 433 -8.39 0.68 -21.89
N THR A 434 -9.21 0.47 -20.86
CA THR A 434 -9.62 1.53 -19.92
C THR A 434 -8.85 1.51 -18.60
N GLY A 435 -8.24 0.37 -18.24
CA GLY A 435 -7.57 0.16 -16.97
C GLY A 435 -6.21 -0.51 -17.12
N SER A 436 -5.76 -1.17 -16.05
CA SER A 436 -4.48 -1.87 -16.02
C SER A 436 -4.66 -3.38 -15.89
N LEU A 437 -3.62 -4.13 -16.26
CA LEU A 437 -3.56 -5.58 -16.03
C LEU A 437 -3.73 -5.94 -14.54
N ALA A 438 -3.26 -5.08 -13.63
CA ALA A 438 -3.46 -5.23 -12.20
C ALA A 438 -4.94 -5.14 -11.79
N ALA A 439 -5.71 -4.26 -12.42
CA ALA A 439 -7.15 -4.20 -12.19
C ALA A 439 -7.81 -5.52 -12.60
N LEU A 440 -7.47 -6.04 -13.78
CA LEU A 440 -8.01 -7.30 -14.27
C LEU A 440 -7.66 -8.49 -13.35
N TYR A 441 -6.45 -8.53 -12.79
CA TYR A 441 -6.09 -9.56 -11.83
C TYR A 441 -6.89 -9.53 -10.53
N ARG A 442 -7.30 -8.34 -10.05
CA ARG A 442 -8.22 -8.26 -8.90
C ARG A 442 -9.57 -8.93 -9.17
N ASP A 443 -10.08 -8.81 -10.41
CA ASP A 443 -11.31 -9.50 -10.79
C ASP A 443 -11.12 -11.02 -10.77
N TYR A 444 -9.95 -11.52 -11.21
CA TYR A 444 -9.63 -12.96 -11.15
C TYR A 444 -9.42 -13.46 -9.72
N ASP A 445 -8.81 -12.66 -8.84
CA ASP A 445 -8.62 -13.03 -7.43
C ASP A 445 -9.97 -13.23 -6.71
N ALA A 446 -10.99 -12.48 -7.14
CA ALA A 446 -12.36 -12.64 -6.65
C ALA A 446 -13.03 -13.96 -7.07
N CYS A 447 -12.51 -14.66 -8.08
CA CYS A 447 -13.07 -15.92 -8.59
C CYS A 447 -12.64 -17.17 -7.81
N GLY A 448 -11.64 -17.07 -6.92
CA GLY A 448 -11.04 -18.24 -6.27
C GLY A 448 -10.45 -19.24 -7.27
N ASP A 449 -10.60 -20.54 -6.99
CA ASP A 449 -9.99 -21.63 -7.78
C ASP A 449 -10.82 -22.07 -9.01
N ALA A 450 -11.64 -21.18 -9.58
CA ALA A 450 -12.41 -21.51 -10.78
C ALA A 450 -11.45 -21.90 -11.94
N PRO A 451 -11.59 -23.09 -12.54
CA PRO A 451 -10.59 -23.64 -13.46
C PRO A 451 -10.45 -22.79 -14.73
N ASP A 452 -11.57 -22.33 -15.29
CA ASP A 452 -11.58 -21.55 -16.52
C ASP A 452 -11.00 -20.15 -16.31
N ALA A 453 -11.35 -19.50 -15.20
CA ALA A 453 -10.76 -18.23 -14.79
C ALA A 453 -9.25 -18.36 -14.57
N THR A 454 -8.80 -19.44 -13.92
CA THR A 454 -7.38 -19.73 -13.68
C THR A 454 -6.61 -19.93 -14.99
N ARG A 455 -7.17 -20.66 -15.96
CA ARG A 455 -6.57 -20.88 -17.28
C ARG A 455 -6.41 -19.58 -18.07
N VAL A 456 -7.47 -18.75 -18.11
CA VAL A 456 -7.41 -17.45 -18.79
C VAL A 456 -6.42 -16.53 -18.08
N ARG A 457 -6.44 -16.47 -16.74
CA ARG A 457 -5.45 -15.73 -15.95
C ARG A 457 -4.03 -16.16 -16.26
N ALA A 458 -3.76 -17.46 -16.35
CA ALA A 458 -2.44 -18.00 -16.68
C ALA A 458 -2.01 -17.64 -18.12
N ALA A 459 -2.94 -17.64 -19.08
CA ALA A 459 -2.67 -17.18 -20.44
C ALA A 459 -2.33 -15.68 -20.49
N LEU A 460 -3.10 -14.85 -19.76
CA LEU A 460 -2.87 -13.42 -19.64
C LEU A 460 -1.56 -13.08 -18.92
N ARG A 461 -1.22 -13.81 -17.85
CA ARG A 461 0.08 -13.71 -17.17
C ARG A 461 1.25 -13.97 -18.13
N ARG A 462 1.18 -15.05 -18.90
CA ARG A 462 2.17 -15.37 -19.95
C ARG A 462 2.19 -14.37 -21.11
N ALA A 463 1.21 -13.47 -21.20
CA ALA A 463 1.10 -12.43 -22.21
C ALA A 463 1.32 -11.02 -21.66
N ALA A 464 1.57 -10.86 -20.35
CA ALA A 464 1.51 -9.58 -19.66
C ALA A 464 2.37 -8.50 -20.32
N GLN A 465 3.63 -8.81 -20.66
CA GLN A 465 4.54 -7.86 -21.31
C GLN A 465 4.02 -7.38 -22.69
N ALA A 466 3.50 -8.31 -23.50
CA ALA A 466 2.96 -7.98 -24.81
C ALA A 466 1.70 -7.13 -24.69
N LEU A 467 0.81 -7.47 -23.76
CA LEU A 467 -0.45 -6.75 -23.52
C LEU A 467 -0.25 -5.38 -22.86
N GLN A 468 0.78 -5.23 -22.00
CA GLN A 468 1.18 -3.93 -21.46
C GLN A 468 1.71 -3.01 -22.55
N SER A 469 2.48 -3.56 -23.49
CA SER A 469 3.04 -2.78 -24.60
C SER A 469 1.97 -2.45 -25.66
N ASN A 470 1.08 -3.39 -25.94
CA ASN A 470 0.05 -3.28 -26.95
C ASN A 470 -1.21 -4.12 -26.60
N PRO A 471 -2.24 -3.50 -25.99
CA PRO A 471 -3.49 -4.19 -25.66
C PRO A 471 -4.22 -4.81 -26.86
N SER A 472 -4.00 -4.29 -28.07
CA SER A 472 -4.66 -4.82 -29.28
C SER A 472 -4.21 -6.23 -29.67
N GLU A 473 -3.11 -6.74 -29.09
CA GLU A 473 -2.62 -8.10 -29.32
C GLU A 473 -3.41 -9.18 -28.55
N LEU A 474 -4.37 -8.79 -27.70
CA LEU A 474 -5.14 -9.70 -26.85
C LEU A 474 -5.62 -10.95 -27.57
N ALA A 475 -6.28 -10.78 -28.73
CA ALA A 475 -6.82 -11.89 -29.50
C ALA A 475 -5.73 -12.90 -29.91
N GLY A 476 -4.58 -12.41 -30.39
CA GLY A 476 -3.45 -13.26 -30.78
C GLY A 476 -2.83 -13.97 -29.59
N GLN A 477 -2.65 -13.24 -28.48
CA GLN A 477 -2.01 -13.79 -27.29
C GLN A 477 -2.87 -14.89 -26.63
N LEU A 478 -4.19 -14.76 -26.63
CA LEU A 478 -5.14 -15.77 -26.13
C LEU A 478 -5.19 -16.99 -27.06
N LEU A 479 -5.39 -16.77 -28.38
CA LEU A 479 -5.47 -17.86 -29.37
C LEU A 479 -4.18 -18.68 -29.45
N ALA A 480 -3.03 -18.09 -29.15
CA ALA A 480 -1.75 -18.78 -29.16
C ALA A 480 -1.47 -19.62 -27.90
N ARG A 481 -2.22 -19.39 -26.79
CA ARG A 481 -1.88 -19.93 -25.44
C ARG A 481 -2.96 -20.78 -24.79
N ILE A 482 -4.20 -20.70 -25.27
CA ILE A 482 -5.32 -21.51 -24.79
C ILE A 482 -5.61 -22.56 -25.86
N ASP A 483 -5.64 -23.82 -25.44
CA ASP A 483 -5.92 -24.93 -26.35
C ASP A 483 -7.43 -25.18 -26.40
N PRO A 484 -8.10 -24.94 -27.54
CA PRO A 484 -9.55 -25.15 -27.66
C PRO A 484 -9.99 -26.61 -27.49
N VAL A 485 -9.08 -27.58 -27.66
CA VAL A 485 -9.39 -29.01 -27.48
C VAL A 485 -9.32 -29.40 -26.00
N ALA A 486 -8.31 -28.89 -25.28
CA ALA A 486 -8.15 -29.16 -23.86
C ALA A 486 -9.14 -28.36 -22.98
N ASP A 487 -9.51 -27.16 -23.44
CA ASP A 487 -10.33 -26.21 -22.69
C ASP A 487 -11.63 -25.85 -23.45
N PRO A 488 -12.56 -26.80 -23.66
CA PRO A 488 -13.77 -26.58 -24.46
C PRO A 488 -14.69 -25.50 -23.88
N ALA A 489 -14.65 -25.27 -22.56
CA ALA A 489 -15.41 -24.22 -21.89
C ALA A 489 -14.99 -22.79 -22.34
N LEU A 490 -13.77 -22.62 -22.85
CA LEU A 490 -13.24 -21.34 -23.31
C LEU A 490 -13.45 -21.09 -24.81
N LEU A 491 -14.12 -22.00 -25.53
CA LEU A 491 -14.44 -21.81 -26.95
C LEU A 491 -15.17 -20.49 -27.26
N PRO A 492 -16.18 -20.04 -26.48
CA PRO A 492 -16.84 -18.76 -26.75
C PRO A 492 -15.88 -17.56 -26.70
N LEU A 493 -14.95 -17.55 -25.74
CA LEU A 493 -13.89 -16.53 -25.63
C LEU A 493 -12.99 -16.54 -26.87
N LEU A 494 -12.58 -17.73 -27.32
CA LEU A 494 -11.69 -17.88 -28.47
C LEU A 494 -12.39 -17.52 -29.78
N ASP A 495 -13.67 -17.84 -29.93
CA ASP A 495 -14.46 -17.48 -31.12
C ASP A 495 -14.68 -15.97 -31.20
N ARG A 496 -14.96 -15.31 -30.07
CA ARG A 496 -15.04 -13.85 -30.01
C ARG A 496 -13.69 -13.19 -30.35
N ALA A 497 -12.59 -13.75 -29.85
CA ALA A 497 -11.24 -13.29 -30.20
C ALA A 497 -10.94 -13.40 -31.71
N ARG A 498 -11.39 -14.47 -32.37
CA ARG A 498 -11.24 -14.66 -33.83
C ARG A 498 -12.04 -13.64 -34.63
N ALA A 499 -13.22 -13.27 -34.15
CA ALA A 499 -14.13 -12.35 -34.84
C ALA A 499 -13.67 -10.88 -34.76
N ARG A 500 -12.91 -10.50 -33.72
CA ARG A 500 -12.56 -9.09 -33.45
C ARG A 500 -11.44 -8.53 -34.36
N THR A 501 -10.65 -9.40 -34.98
CA THR A 501 -9.45 -8.98 -35.74
C THR A 501 -9.75 -8.67 -37.21
N LYS A 502 -9.41 -7.44 -37.66
CA LYS A 502 -9.52 -6.99 -39.07
C LYS A 502 -8.27 -7.37 -39.89
N PRO A 503 -8.33 -7.50 -41.23
CA PRO A 503 -7.25 -8.14 -42.02
C PRO A 503 -6.16 -7.17 -42.52
N PRO A 504 -4.93 -7.66 -42.81
CA PRO A 504 -4.36 -8.98 -42.47
C PRO A 504 -3.47 -8.95 -41.22
N TRP A 505 -3.53 -10.01 -40.40
CA TRP A 505 -2.70 -10.22 -39.21
C TRP A 505 -2.26 -11.68 -39.10
N LEU A 506 -1.20 -11.97 -38.34
CA LEU A 506 -0.68 -13.33 -38.15
C LEU A 506 -1.54 -14.10 -37.14
N ARG A 507 -2.35 -15.04 -37.64
CA ARG A 507 -3.20 -15.91 -36.82
C ARG A 507 -2.48 -17.21 -36.46
N PRO A 508 -2.27 -17.52 -35.16
CA PRO A 508 -1.82 -18.84 -34.72
C PRO A 508 -2.88 -19.90 -35.06
N VAL A 509 -2.49 -20.93 -35.83
CA VAL A 509 -3.38 -22.04 -36.22
C VAL A 509 -3.48 -23.11 -35.14
N ARG A 510 -2.47 -23.20 -34.27
CA ARG A 510 -2.44 -24.05 -33.07
C ARG A 510 -2.00 -23.20 -31.87
N ALA A 511 -2.35 -23.65 -30.67
CA ALA A 511 -1.76 -23.13 -29.42
C ALA A 511 -0.29 -23.56 -29.34
N SER A 512 0.56 -22.93 -30.15
CA SER A 512 1.96 -23.31 -30.38
C SER A 512 2.95 -22.51 -29.54
N LEU A 513 2.49 -21.54 -28.73
CA LEU A 513 3.34 -20.90 -27.73
C LEU A 513 3.49 -21.74 -26.44
N ALA A 514 3.22 -23.05 -26.53
CA ALA A 514 3.67 -24.02 -25.54
C ALA A 514 5.20 -24.18 -25.61
N SER A 515 5.87 -23.43 -24.71
CA SER A 515 7.21 -23.62 -24.15
C SER A 515 8.37 -23.97 -25.11
N ASN A 516 9.05 -22.93 -25.59
CA ASN A 516 10.53 -22.87 -25.55
C ASN A 516 11.04 -21.45 -25.25
N ARG A 517 10.18 -20.64 -24.64
CA ARG A 517 10.50 -19.32 -24.11
C ARG A 517 10.17 -19.33 -22.63
N SER A 518 11.01 -18.63 -21.85
CA SER A 518 10.92 -18.49 -20.40
C SER A 518 9.47 -18.38 -19.92
N LEU A 519 9.05 -19.27 -19.01
CA LEU A 519 7.72 -19.25 -18.39
C LEU A 519 7.45 -17.94 -17.65
N LEU A 520 8.52 -17.36 -17.12
CA LEU A 520 8.56 -16.09 -16.42
C LEU A 520 9.93 -15.46 -16.69
N THR A 521 9.96 -14.19 -17.09
CA THR A 521 11.20 -13.42 -17.22
C THR A 521 11.21 -12.37 -16.13
N LEU A 522 12.11 -12.54 -15.17
CA LEU A 522 12.26 -11.62 -14.04
C LEU A 522 13.31 -10.57 -14.42
N SER A 523 12.83 -9.38 -14.79
CA SER A 523 13.66 -8.25 -15.18
C SER A 523 13.78 -7.27 -14.02
N GLY A 524 15.01 -6.93 -13.62
CA GLY A 524 15.25 -5.95 -12.57
C GLY A 524 16.73 -5.72 -12.27
N HIS A 525 17.57 -6.73 -12.45
CA HIS A 525 19.01 -6.55 -12.41
C HIS A 525 19.49 -5.76 -13.64
N GLU A 526 20.25 -4.69 -13.43
CA GLU A 526 20.92 -3.93 -14.50
C GLU A 526 22.21 -4.63 -14.98
N GLY A 527 22.69 -5.62 -14.20
CA GLY A 527 23.82 -6.49 -14.55
C GLY A 527 23.43 -7.94 -14.82
N THR A 528 24.41 -8.77 -15.16
CA THR A 528 24.23 -10.22 -15.23
C THR A 528 24.19 -10.80 -13.81
N PRO A 529 23.05 -11.36 -13.35
CA PRO A 529 23.01 -12.01 -12.06
C PRO A 529 23.93 -13.24 -12.07
N ARG A 530 24.81 -13.35 -11.06
CA ARG A 530 25.77 -14.46 -10.95
C ARG A 530 25.27 -15.58 -10.05
N THR A 531 24.30 -15.30 -9.19
CA THR A 531 23.71 -16.28 -8.28
C THR A 531 22.20 -16.18 -8.30
N VAL A 532 21.55 -17.35 -8.31
CA VAL A 532 20.10 -17.52 -8.20
C VAL A 532 19.83 -18.74 -7.33
N ALA A 533 18.79 -18.66 -6.51
CA ALA A 533 18.26 -19.80 -5.78
C ALA A 533 16.73 -19.77 -5.82
N ILE A 534 16.12 -20.95 -5.83
CA ILE A 534 14.66 -21.12 -5.75
C ILE A 534 14.37 -21.80 -4.42
N ALA A 535 13.37 -21.29 -3.71
CA ALA A 535 12.92 -21.90 -2.46
C ALA A 535 12.33 -23.29 -2.72
N PRO A 536 12.47 -24.25 -1.79
CA PRO A 536 11.84 -25.56 -1.92
C PRO A 536 10.34 -25.55 -2.19
N SER A 537 9.61 -24.54 -1.74
CA SER A 537 8.18 -24.36 -2.04
C SER A 537 7.89 -24.11 -3.52
N GLY A 538 8.90 -23.75 -4.33
CA GLY A 538 8.75 -23.40 -5.75
C GLY A 538 8.08 -22.06 -6.02
N ARG A 539 7.62 -21.37 -4.97
CA ARG A 539 6.93 -20.07 -5.07
C ARG A 539 7.88 -18.88 -5.11
N TRP A 540 9.05 -18.98 -4.48
CA TRP A 540 9.94 -17.84 -4.30
C TRP A 540 11.29 -18.09 -4.94
N ALA A 541 11.88 -17.04 -5.51
CA ALA A 541 13.27 -17.06 -5.96
C ALA A 541 14.06 -15.90 -5.36
N ILE A 542 15.37 -16.04 -5.28
CA ILE A 542 16.29 -14.98 -4.88
C ILE A 542 17.42 -14.90 -5.91
N SER A 543 17.85 -13.69 -6.24
CA SER A 543 18.98 -13.44 -7.14
C SER A 543 19.86 -12.33 -6.62
N ALA A 544 21.15 -12.38 -6.93
CA ALA A 544 22.08 -11.30 -6.61
C ALA A 544 22.75 -10.74 -7.88
N GLY A 545 22.74 -9.41 -7.98
CA GLY A 545 23.46 -8.66 -8.99
C GLY A 545 24.96 -8.65 -8.71
N ASN A 546 25.76 -8.32 -9.73
CA ASN A 546 27.24 -8.36 -9.66
C ASN A 546 27.89 -7.05 -10.15
N SER A 547 27.09 -6.02 -10.43
CA SER A 547 27.58 -4.75 -10.98
C SER A 547 27.57 -3.68 -9.89
N ALA A 548 28.54 -2.76 -9.90
CA ALA A 548 28.57 -1.61 -8.99
C ALA A 548 27.27 -0.76 -8.96
N PRO A 549 26.55 -0.53 -10.08
CA PRO A 549 25.22 0.10 -10.04
C PRO A 549 24.08 -0.82 -9.54
N ASP A 550 24.27 -2.14 -9.51
CA ASP A 550 23.24 -3.16 -9.21
C ASP A 550 23.71 -4.12 -8.11
N GLY A 551 24.37 -3.60 -7.08
CA GLY A 551 24.80 -4.36 -5.90
C GLY A 551 23.61 -4.79 -5.04
N THR A 552 22.60 -5.40 -5.64
CA THR A 552 21.30 -5.70 -5.07
C THR A 552 21.07 -7.20 -4.94
N VAL A 553 20.39 -7.60 -3.88
CA VAL A 553 19.80 -8.93 -3.73
C VAL A 553 18.29 -8.77 -3.87
N ARG A 554 17.69 -9.48 -4.82
CA ARG A 554 16.27 -9.39 -5.15
C ARG A 554 15.58 -10.70 -4.82
N VAL A 555 14.40 -10.61 -4.23
CA VAL A 555 13.50 -11.74 -3.97
C VAL A 555 12.29 -11.59 -4.87
N TRP A 556 11.88 -12.68 -5.50
CA TRP A 556 10.85 -12.73 -6.52
C TRP A 556 9.73 -13.65 -6.08
N ASP A 557 8.49 -13.18 -6.22
CA ASP A 557 7.32 -14.04 -6.14
C ASP A 557 7.10 -14.64 -7.54
N LEU A 558 7.34 -15.93 -7.68
CA LEU A 558 7.19 -16.65 -8.95
C LEU A 558 5.71 -16.83 -9.34
N ASP A 559 4.78 -16.77 -8.39
CA ASP A 559 3.34 -16.85 -8.66
C ASP A 559 2.80 -15.51 -9.16
N ALA A 560 3.26 -14.40 -8.57
CA ALA A 560 2.88 -13.06 -8.97
C ALA A 560 3.69 -12.54 -10.17
N GLY A 561 4.87 -13.12 -10.43
CA GLY A 561 5.75 -12.76 -11.53
C GLY A 561 6.43 -11.41 -11.35
N ASN A 562 6.54 -10.92 -10.11
CA ASN A 562 7.10 -9.63 -9.78
C ASN A 562 8.14 -9.74 -8.65
N GLU A 563 8.88 -8.66 -8.46
CA GLU A 563 9.79 -8.53 -7.34
C GLU A 563 8.99 -8.32 -6.04
N ALA A 564 9.33 -9.12 -5.03
CA ALA A 564 8.76 -9.03 -3.69
C ALA A 564 9.60 -8.15 -2.76
N ALA A 565 10.92 -8.19 -2.89
CA ALA A 565 11.84 -7.34 -2.13
C ALA A 565 13.15 -7.11 -2.88
N CYS A 566 13.81 -5.99 -2.60
CA CYS A 566 15.15 -5.66 -3.10
C CYS A 566 15.99 -5.02 -1.99
N PHE A 567 17.19 -5.56 -1.80
CA PHE A 567 18.13 -5.16 -0.76
C PHE A 567 19.39 -4.59 -1.41
N ALA A 568 19.58 -3.27 -1.31
CA ALA A 568 20.73 -2.58 -1.91
C ALA A 568 22.01 -2.68 -1.06
N GLY A 569 23.17 -2.62 -1.71
CA GLY A 569 24.49 -2.66 -1.05
C GLY A 569 24.87 -4.05 -0.53
N GLN A 570 24.27 -5.11 -1.08
CA GLN A 570 24.45 -6.50 -0.63
C GLN A 570 25.23 -7.37 -1.60
N ALA A 571 25.84 -6.78 -2.63
CA ALA A 571 26.77 -7.47 -3.51
C ALA A 571 27.97 -6.58 -3.83
N GLU A 572 29.17 -7.16 -3.76
CA GLU A 572 30.41 -6.48 -4.18
C GLU A 572 30.65 -6.67 -5.69
N PRO A 573 31.12 -5.63 -6.40
CA PRO A 573 31.40 -5.74 -7.83
C PRO A 573 32.45 -6.83 -8.12
N GLY A 574 32.10 -7.79 -8.97
CA GLY A 574 33.01 -8.86 -9.41
C GLY A 574 33.08 -10.07 -8.46
N ALA A 575 32.41 -10.05 -7.32
CA ALA A 575 32.40 -11.16 -6.36
C ALA A 575 31.09 -11.97 -6.45
N ARG A 576 31.18 -13.30 -6.31
CA ARG A 576 30.02 -14.16 -6.13
C ARG A 576 29.41 -13.85 -4.76
N THR A 577 28.14 -13.47 -4.72
CA THR A 577 27.39 -13.26 -3.47
C THR A 577 26.59 -14.53 -3.16
N PRO A 578 26.98 -15.32 -2.13
CA PRO A 578 26.18 -16.46 -1.70
C PRO A 578 24.83 -15.99 -1.18
N ILE A 579 23.77 -16.65 -1.62
CA ILE A 579 22.40 -16.33 -1.28
C ILE A 579 21.62 -17.61 -0.97
N ALA A 580 20.62 -17.49 -0.10
CA ALA A 580 19.65 -18.54 0.16
C ALA A 580 18.30 -17.94 0.56
N LEU A 581 17.24 -18.75 0.50
CA LEU A 581 15.90 -18.35 0.94
C LEU A 581 15.33 -19.44 1.85
N THR A 582 14.59 -19.03 2.88
CA THR A 582 13.83 -20.00 3.67
C THR A 582 12.71 -20.61 2.81
N PRO A 583 12.29 -21.86 3.06
CA PRO A 583 11.27 -22.56 2.27
C PRO A 583 9.95 -21.80 2.12
N ASP A 584 9.54 -21.11 3.17
CA ASP A 584 8.34 -20.27 3.23
C ASP A 584 8.48 -18.90 2.56
N GLY A 585 9.68 -18.51 2.15
CA GLY A 585 10.02 -17.20 1.60
C GLY A 585 9.93 -16.03 2.57
N ARG A 586 9.86 -16.28 3.88
CA ARG A 586 9.84 -15.21 4.89
C ARG A 586 11.19 -14.53 5.05
N PHE A 587 12.29 -15.27 4.91
CA PHE A 587 13.64 -14.75 5.09
C PHE A 587 14.55 -15.02 3.90
N ALA A 588 15.29 -13.99 3.51
CA ALA A 588 16.34 -14.04 2.51
C ALA A 588 17.71 -13.89 3.20
N LEU A 589 18.68 -14.69 2.79
CA LEU A 589 20.04 -14.64 3.30
C LEU A 589 20.99 -14.20 2.20
N SER A 590 21.91 -13.30 2.55
CA SER A 590 22.97 -12.83 1.65
C SER A 590 24.28 -12.68 2.41
N ALA A 591 25.34 -13.32 1.92
CA ALA A 591 26.68 -13.15 2.48
C ALA A 591 27.40 -11.95 1.86
N LEU A 592 28.01 -11.13 2.72
CA LEU A 592 28.91 -10.06 2.36
C LEU A 592 30.20 -10.23 3.14
N ARG A 593 31.28 -10.63 2.46
CA ARG A 593 32.56 -10.99 3.10
C ARG A 593 32.34 -12.12 4.12
N SER A 594 32.70 -11.92 5.38
CA SER A 594 32.57 -12.91 6.45
C SER A 594 31.22 -12.89 7.18
N ALA A 595 30.34 -11.93 6.87
CA ALA A 595 29.05 -11.79 7.53
C ALA A 595 27.90 -12.30 6.64
N ILE A 596 26.88 -12.89 7.26
CA ILE A 596 25.65 -13.28 6.57
C ILE A 596 24.53 -12.39 7.08
N ASN A 597 23.93 -11.58 6.21
CA ASN A 597 22.77 -10.77 6.53
C ASN A 597 21.50 -11.56 6.30
N VAL A 598 20.57 -11.46 7.25
CA VAL A 598 19.24 -12.06 7.20
C VAL A 598 18.23 -10.94 7.03
N TRP A 599 17.43 -11.06 5.97
CA TRP A 599 16.44 -10.08 5.57
C TRP A 599 15.05 -10.64 5.71
N ASN A 600 14.15 -9.89 6.32
CA ASN A 600 12.73 -10.20 6.26
C ASN A 600 12.17 -9.74 4.92
N VAL A 601 11.65 -10.67 4.12
CA VAL A 601 11.16 -10.39 2.76
C VAL A 601 9.95 -9.47 2.79
N ALA A 602 9.01 -9.68 3.71
CA ALA A 602 7.77 -8.87 3.79
C ALA A 602 8.02 -7.43 4.28
N ARG A 603 9.02 -7.23 5.15
CA ARG A 603 9.38 -5.90 5.69
C ARG A 603 10.48 -5.19 4.91
N ALA A 604 11.13 -5.89 3.98
CA ALA A 604 12.30 -5.43 3.23
C ALA A 604 13.43 -4.86 4.13
N GLU A 605 13.63 -5.44 5.31
CA GLU A 605 14.61 -4.96 6.31
C GLU A 605 15.53 -6.09 6.77
N ARG A 606 16.74 -5.71 7.24
CA ARG A 606 17.66 -6.66 7.87
C ARG A 606 17.23 -6.90 9.30
N VAL A 607 16.96 -8.16 9.64
CA VAL A 607 16.54 -8.57 10.99
C VAL A 607 17.67 -9.17 11.82
N ALA A 608 18.70 -9.72 11.18
CA ALA A 608 19.88 -10.25 11.86
C ALA A 608 21.13 -10.19 10.98
N THR A 609 22.30 -10.25 11.62
CA THR A 609 23.59 -10.47 10.97
C THR A 609 24.31 -11.60 11.70
N LEU A 610 24.54 -12.72 11.02
CA LEU A 610 25.28 -13.86 11.53
C LEU A 610 26.78 -13.56 11.39
N SER A 611 27.46 -13.47 12.53
CA SER A 611 28.89 -13.15 12.63
C SER A 611 29.61 -14.29 13.34
N GLY A 612 30.57 -14.92 12.68
CA GLY A 612 31.29 -16.08 13.22
C GLY A 612 32.33 -16.68 12.26
N HIS A 613 32.21 -16.39 10.95
CA HIS A 613 33.27 -16.74 10.00
C HIS A 613 34.45 -15.77 10.09
N ASP A 614 35.67 -16.33 9.99
CA ASP A 614 36.93 -15.57 9.99
C ASP A 614 37.40 -15.25 8.55
N ALA A 615 36.78 -15.87 7.54
CA ALA A 615 37.08 -15.68 6.13
C ALA A 615 35.79 -15.40 5.32
N THR A 616 35.95 -15.09 4.03
CA THR A 616 34.80 -14.80 3.14
C THR A 616 33.89 -16.02 3.06
N VAL A 617 32.59 -15.82 3.31
CA VAL A 617 31.57 -16.85 3.13
C VAL A 617 31.40 -17.11 1.64
N THR A 618 31.44 -18.37 1.25
CA THR A 618 31.42 -18.83 -0.15
C THR A 618 30.16 -19.62 -0.50
N ALA A 619 29.46 -20.15 0.50
CA ALA A 619 28.24 -20.93 0.33
C ALA A 619 27.29 -20.79 1.52
N ILE A 620 25.98 -20.81 1.24
CA ILE A 620 24.89 -20.85 2.24
C ILE A 620 23.86 -21.86 1.75
N ALA A 621 23.34 -22.70 2.65
CA ALA A 621 22.23 -23.61 2.41
C ALA A 621 21.23 -23.53 3.58
N VAL A 622 19.95 -23.77 3.28
CA VAL A 622 18.85 -23.83 4.27
C VAL A 622 18.19 -25.19 4.14
N ASP A 623 17.86 -25.81 5.27
CA ASP A 623 17.13 -27.08 5.29
C ASP A 623 15.67 -26.94 4.79
N LEU A 624 15.02 -28.06 4.47
CA LEU A 624 13.65 -28.05 3.91
C LEU A 624 12.59 -27.56 4.88
N GLU A 625 12.83 -27.68 6.19
CA GLU A 625 11.92 -27.19 7.23
C GLU A 625 12.21 -25.72 7.60
N GLY A 626 13.30 -25.13 7.10
CA GLY A 626 13.71 -23.77 7.42
C GLY A 626 14.12 -23.58 8.89
N THR A 627 14.58 -24.64 9.55
CA THR A 627 15.01 -24.62 10.95
C THR A 627 16.50 -24.38 11.11
N ARG A 628 17.31 -24.71 10.10
CA ARG A 628 18.77 -24.64 10.15
C ARG A 628 19.33 -23.99 8.91
N VAL A 629 20.36 -23.16 9.11
CA VAL A 629 21.19 -22.61 8.04
C VAL A 629 22.59 -23.16 8.18
N VAL A 630 23.19 -23.59 7.07
CA VAL A 630 24.58 -24.05 7.03
C VAL A 630 25.37 -23.11 6.12
N SER A 631 26.49 -22.59 6.60
CA SER A 631 27.37 -21.72 5.81
C SER A 631 28.81 -22.19 5.82
N GLY A 632 29.52 -21.88 4.75
CA GLY A 632 30.91 -22.28 4.54
C GLY A 632 31.77 -21.13 4.06
N ASP A 633 33.05 -21.10 4.46
CA ASP A 633 33.98 -20.03 4.10
C ASP A 633 35.27 -20.49 3.38
N GLU A 634 36.07 -19.51 2.95
CA GLU A 634 37.36 -19.71 2.27
C GLU A 634 38.44 -20.38 3.13
N SER A 635 38.29 -20.38 4.46
CA SER A 635 39.20 -21.08 5.37
C SER A 635 38.86 -22.55 5.55
N GLY A 636 37.73 -22.99 5.00
CA GLY A 636 37.21 -24.34 5.17
C GLY A 636 36.28 -24.51 6.37
N ALA A 637 35.91 -23.42 7.04
CA ALA A 637 35.02 -23.48 8.18
C ALA A 637 33.58 -23.66 7.72
N VAL A 638 32.86 -24.60 8.33
CA VAL A 638 31.42 -24.82 8.17
C VAL A 638 30.73 -24.53 9.49
N ILE A 639 29.75 -23.61 9.49
CA ILE A 639 29.00 -23.20 10.67
C ILE A 639 27.52 -23.53 10.47
N THR A 640 26.88 -24.05 11.52
CA THR A 640 25.44 -24.30 11.56
C THR A 640 24.76 -23.25 12.44
N TRP A 641 23.69 -22.65 11.95
CA TRP A 641 22.92 -21.61 12.62
C TRP A 641 21.47 -22.04 12.83
N ASP A 642 20.90 -21.59 13.94
CA ASP A 642 19.48 -21.69 14.23
C ASP A 642 18.74 -20.63 13.42
N ALA A 643 17.79 -21.03 12.58
CA ALA A 643 17.05 -20.12 11.72
C ALA A 643 15.91 -19.37 12.43
N ALA A 644 15.52 -19.79 13.65
CA ALA A 644 14.54 -19.09 14.47
C ALA A 644 15.18 -18.00 15.33
N ALA A 645 16.32 -18.32 15.96
CA ALA A 645 17.06 -17.41 16.84
C ALA A 645 18.16 -16.61 16.12
N TRP A 646 18.57 -17.04 14.92
CA TRP A 646 19.70 -16.47 14.17
C TRP A 646 21.01 -16.49 14.98
N GLN A 647 21.25 -17.59 15.68
CA GLN A 647 22.42 -17.82 16.52
C GLN A 647 23.18 -19.07 16.07
N GLU A 648 24.49 -19.10 16.33
CA GLU A 648 25.34 -20.27 16.09
C GLU A 648 24.89 -21.43 16.98
N ILE A 649 24.62 -22.60 16.36
CA ILE A 649 24.31 -23.84 17.07
C ILE A 649 25.60 -24.57 17.43
N ASP A 650 26.50 -24.71 16.45
CA ASP A 650 27.71 -25.52 16.56
C ASP A 650 28.95 -24.76 16.11
N ARG A 651 30.08 -25.09 16.76
CA ARG A 651 31.38 -24.50 16.46
C ARG A 651 31.83 -24.81 15.03
N PRO A 652 32.58 -23.89 14.39
CA PRO A 652 33.02 -24.07 13.02
C PRO A 652 33.85 -25.35 12.86
N VAL A 653 33.34 -26.27 12.04
CA VAL A 653 34.07 -27.46 11.64
C VAL A 653 35.02 -27.07 10.52
N ARG A 654 36.32 -27.34 10.67
CA ARG A 654 37.34 -26.98 9.67
C ARG A 654 37.67 -28.17 8.76
N GLY A 655 37.23 -28.08 7.51
CA GLY A 655 37.76 -28.90 6.42
C GLY A 655 39.19 -28.46 6.06
N ALA A 656 39.87 -29.28 5.24
CA ALA A 656 41.27 -29.03 4.89
C ALA A 656 41.49 -27.84 3.94
N THR A 657 40.46 -27.42 3.19
CA THR A 657 40.54 -26.34 2.19
C THR A 657 39.25 -25.51 2.17
N ALA A 658 39.17 -24.48 1.34
CA ALA A 658 37.98 -23.64 1.16
C ALA A 658 36.72 -24.44 0.83
N VAL A 659 35.58 -24.07 1.44
CA VAL A 659 34.26 -24.57 1.05
C VAL A 659 33.87 -23.90 -0.28
N ARG A 660 33.34 -24.67 -1.23
CA ARG A 660 32.96 -24.18 -2.57
C ARG A 660 31.46 -24.29 -2.85
N ALA A 661 30.81 -25.32 -2.29
CA ALA A 661 29.38 -25.52 -2.34
C ALA A 661 28.89 -26.25 -1.08
N LEU A 662 27.63 -26.01 -0.72
CA LEU A 662 26.93 -26.66 0.38
C LEU A 662 25.55 -27.10 -0.09
N ALA A 663 25.07 -28.22 0.46
CA ALA A 663 23.69 -28.67 0.32
C ALA A 663 23.27 -29.43 1.58
N THR A 664 22.00 -29.30 1.97
CA THR A 664 21.41 -30.01 3.12
C THR A 664 20.58 -31.19 2.63
N SER A 665 20.52 -32.26 3.42
CA SER A 665 19.62 -33.38 3.14
C SER A 665 18.15 -32.99 3.36
N PRO A 666 17.21 -33.62 2.64
CA PRO A 666 15.78 -33.36 2.80
C PRO A 666 15.23 -33.57 4.22
N ASP A 667 15.81 -34.52 4.95
CA ASP A 667 15.43 -34.83 6.33
C ASP A 667 16.06 -33.89 7.37
N GLY A 668 16.88 -32.91 6.94
CA GLY A 668 17.53 -31.93 7.81
C GLY A 668 18.64 -32.50 8.70
N THR A 669 19.01 -33.77 8.52
CA THR A 669 19.98 -34.45 9.41
C THR A 669 21.43 -34.33 8.94
N HIS A 670 21.68 -34.13 7.64
CA HIS A 670 23.01 -34.10 7.05
C HIS A 670 23.25 -32.83 6.20
N ALA A 671 24.51 -32.45 6.09
CA ALA A 671 24.99 -31.48 5.09
C ALA A 671 26.16 -32.06 4.31
N ALA A 672 26.17 -31.84 3.00
CA ALA A 672 27.29 -32.13 2.12
C ALA A 672 28.05 -30.83 1.82
N ALA A 673 29.36 -30.84 2.06
CA ALA A 673 30.27 -29.74 1.77
C ALA A 673 31.27 -30.17 0.68
N ALA A 674 31.33 -29.42 -0.42
CA ALA A 674 32.36 -29.61 -1.44
C ALA A 674 33.52 -28.67 -1.15
N PHE A 675 34.70 -29.26 -1.02
CA PHE A 675 35.99 -28.59 -0.90
C PHE A 675 36.70 -28.56 -2.26
N ASP A 676 38.00 -28.24 -2.32
CA ASP A 676 38.70 -28.15 -3.61
C ASP A 676 38.79 -29.49 -4.35
N LYS A 677 38.79 -30.62 -3.62
CA LYS A 677 38.97 -31.99 -4.16
C LYS A 677 38.18 -33.08 -3.44
N THR A 678 37.55 -32.75 -2.32
CA THR A 678 36.84 -33.69 -1.47
C THR A 678 35.40 -33.23 -1.27
N ILE A 679 34.49 -34.18 -1.11
CA ILE A 679 33.14 -33.94 -0.64
C ILE A 679 33.03 -34.63 0.71
N GLU A 680 32.66 -33.88 1.74
CA GLU A 680 32.46 -34.41 3.08
C GLU A 680 30.99 -34.28 3.46
N ILE A 681 30.46 -35.32 4.09
CA ILE A 681 29.09 -35.39 4.62
C ILE A 681 29.18 -35.32 6.13
N TRP A 682 28.46 -34.36 6.69
CA TRP A 682 28.41 -34.07 8.11
C TRP A 682 27.02 -34.33 8.64
N ASN A 683 26.93 -34.90 9.84
CA ASN A 683 25.68 -34.98 10.58
C ASN A 683 25.48 -33.67 11.36
N LEU A 684 24.39 -32.96 11.08
CA LEU A 684 24.08 -31.65 11.65
C LEU A 684 23.58 -31.71 13.10
N GLN A 685 23.32 -32.89 13.66
CA GLN A 685 22.94 -33.05 15.07
C GLN A 685 24.15 -33.33 15.97
N THR A 686 25.16 -34.02 15.44
CA THR A 686 26.35 -34.42 16.20
C THR A 686 27.59 -33.62 15.85
N ALA A 687 27.51 -32.76 14.82
CA ALA A 687 28.64 -32.02 14.24
C ALA A 687 29.82 -32.92 13.80
N ALA A 688 29.54 -34.19 13.47
CA ALA A 688 30.56 -35.18 13.13
C ALA A 688 30.55 -35.53 11.63
N SER A 689 31.74 -35.73 11.05
CA SER A 689 31.88 -36.21 9.68
C SER A 689 31.49 -37.68 9.64
N VAL A 690 30.53 -38.00 8.80
CA VAL A 690 30.04 -39.37 8.61
C VAL A 690 30.61 -40.03 7.35
N ALA A 691 31.00 -39.24 6.34
CA ALA A 691 31.63 -39.77 5.14
C ALA A 691 32.50 -38.70 4.45
N SER A 692 33.59 -39.12 3.80
CA SER A 692 34.41 -38.27 2.95
C SER A 692 34.74 -39.03 1.66
N VAL A 693 34.63 -38.35 0.53
CA VAL A 693 34.95 -38.88 -0.80
C VAL A 693 35.93 -37.94 -1.48
N THR A 694 37.07 -38.48 -1.93
CA THR A 694 38.07 -37.74 -2.72
C THR A 694 37.94 -38.16 -4.18
N LEU A 695 37.82 -37.20 -5.11
CA LEU A 695 37.61 -37.48 -6.54
C LEU A 695 38.89 -37.28 -7.39
N ASP A 696 40.08 -37.52 -6.82
CA ASP A 696 41.37 -37.22 -7.45
C ASP A 696 41.61 -37.98 -8.77
N GLU A 697 41.07 -39.18 -8.96
CA GLU A 697 41.23 -39.95 -10.20
C GLU A 697 40.32 -39.46 -11.35
N ALA A 698 39.16 -38.88 -11.04
CA ALA A 698 38.19 -38.42 -12.04
C ALA A 698 38.35 -36.95 -12.40
N PHE A 699 38.84 -36.12 -11.46
CA PHE A 699 38.95 -34.67 -11.64
C PHE A 699 40.24 -34.14 -10.97
N PRO A 700 41.40 -34.22 -11.64
CA PRO A 700 42.70 -33.85 -11.05
C PRO A 700 42.87 -32.34 -10.80
N GLN A 701 42.07 -31.50 -11.46
CA GLN A 701 42.10 -30.04 -11.36
C GLN A 701 41.24 -29.52 -10.20
N ARG A 702 41.59 -28.35 -9.64
CA ARG A 702 40.77 -27.67 -8.62
C ARG A 702 39.39 -27.32 -9.17
N TRP A 703 38.33 -27.59 -8.40
CA TRP A 703 36.96 -27.28 -8.79
C TRP A 703 36.70 -25.77 -8.77
N GLN A 704 36.35 -25.20 -9.92
CA GLN A 704 35.90 -23.80 -10.03
C GLN A 704 34.37 -23.78 -10.11
N TYR A 705 33.70 -23.37 -9.03
CA TYR A 705 32.24 -23.28 -8.92
C TYR A 705 31.48 -24.62 -8.98
N PRO A 706 31.82 -25.59 -8.12
CA PRO A 706 31.01 -26.79 -8.01
C PRO A 706 29.58 -26.48 -7.55
N VAL A 707 28.65 -27.36 -7.90
CA VAL A 707 27.28 -27.40 -7.42
C VAL A 707 27.05 -28.76 -6.77
N LEU A 708 26.37 -28.74 -5.63
CA LEU A 708 25.97 -29.94 -4.89
C LEU A 708 24.45 -29.97 -4.75
N SER A 709 23.89 -31.18 -4.77
CA SER A 709 22.51 -31.45 -4.38
C SER A 709 22.40 -32.86 -3.81
N LEU A 710 21.51 -33.07 -2.84
CA LEU A 710 21.19 -34.41 -2.34
C LEU A 710 19.87 -34.87 -2.96
N SER A 711 19.75 -36.18 -3.23
CA SER A 711 18.49 -36.78 -3.68
C SER A 711 17.39 -36.62 -2.63
N ALA A 712 16.14 -36.63 -3.07
CA ALA A 712 14.97 -36.52 -2.21
C ALA A 712 14.90 -37.61 -1.12
N ASP A 713 15.50 -38.79 -1.36
CA ASP A 713 15.60 -39.88 -0.40
C ASP A 713 16.85 -39.77 0.53
N GLY A 714 17.66 -38.73 0.36
CA GLY A 714 18.88 -38.47 1.14
C GLY A 714 20.03 -39.45 0.87
N ARG A 715 19.89 -40.37 -0.09
CA ARG A 715 20.86 -41.48 -0.29
C ARG A 715 21.93 -41.20 -1.34
N ARG A 716 21.77 -40.17 -2.16
CA ARG A 716 22.69 -39.84 -3.26
C ARG A 716 23.10 -38.38 -3.17
N VAL A 717 24.37 -38.13 -3.44
CA VAL A 717 24.92 -36.78 -3.63
C VAL A 717 25.20 -36.60 -5.12
N TYR A 718 24.58 -35.59 -5.71
CA TYR A 718 24.85 -35.13 -7.06
C TYR A 718 25.86 -34.00 -6.99
N PHE A 719 26.95 -34.14 -7.76
CA PHE A 719 28.01 -33.17 -7.86
C PHE A 719 28.26 -32.83 -9.32
N GLY A 720 28.44 -31.54 -9.60
CA GLY A 720 28.88 -31.06 -10.90
C GLY A 720 29.83 -29.89 -10.74
N SER A 721 30.94 -29.91 -11.48
CA SER A 721 31.86 -28.78 -11.60
C SER A 721 32.21 -28.61 -13.07
N PRO A 722 32.29 -27.38 -13.60
CA PRO A 722 32.89 -27.17 -14.91
C PRO A 722 34.36 -27.60 -14.85
N LEU A 723 34.78 -28.38 -15.84
CA LEU A 723 36.19 -28.64 -16.11
C LEU A 723 36.64 -27.60 -17.12
N TYR A 724 37.59 -26.74 -16.72
CA TYR A 724 38.34 -25.97 -17.69
C TYR A 724 39.52 -26.83 -18.14
N GLU A 725 39.59 -27.13 -19.45
CA GLU A 725 40.80 -27.63 -20.10
C GLU A 725 41.89 -26.55 -20.13
#